data_AF-A0A0U5FWP1-F1
#
_entry.id   AF-A0A0U5FWP1-F1
#
_cell.length_a   1.000
_cell.length_b   1.000
_cell.length_c   1.000
_cell.angle_alpha   90.00
_cell.angle_beta   90.00
_cell.angle_gamma   90.00
#
_symmetry.space_group_name_H-M   'P 1'
#
loop_
_entity.id
_entity.type
_entity.pdbx_description
1 polymer ?
#
loop_
_entity_poly.entity_id
_entity_poly.type
_entity_poly.pdbx_seq_one_letter_code
_entity_poly.pdbx_strand_id
1 'polypeptide(L)'
;MASGPPLDPITLNGAGDRSKRVAYFYDSDVGNYAYVSGHPMKPHRIRMTHSLVMNYSLYKKMEIYRAKPASKFEMTQFHTDEYIDFLSKVTPDNMETYAKEQSKYNVGDDCPVFDGLFEFCGISAGGSMEGAARLNRNKCDIAVNWAGGLHHAKKSEASGFCYVNDIVLGILELLRFKQRVLYIDIDVHHGDGVEEAFYTTDRVMTVSFHKYGEYFPGTGELRDIGVGTGKYYAVNFPLRDGIDDVSYKSIFEPVIKSVMEWYRPEAVVLQCGGDSLSGDRLGCFNLSMRGHANCVNYVKSFNLPTLILGGGGYTMRNVARTWAFETGILVGENLGSDLPYNDYYEYFAPDYELDVRPSNMDNANTREYLDKIRTQVVENLKRTAFAPSVQMTDVPRDPLVDGMDDEAEAILDDLDEDENKDKRFTKRRFDQYIEKPGELSDSEDEDENAANGVSRKPAYLKRRDQVSHRLDLADSGVESGIATPHDASSAVDEEMDLGGDARMTEAPEVEAEAQGTSSSSQPPARGEIGSAAGGLNEIAAGAQESTPTSVPVSRPDSPRPPDEDITMEDADNTAATSEQERAPAPSEPKEGKAAETASAPAIESAAQSKAPSELNTEEYQASGEAAERAEPTETATTQTMEEPRAGEPSAVNPDQEASKAKEPSSDPQAEAARREE
;
A
#
# COMPACT_ATOMS: atom_id res chain seq x y z
N MET A 1 5.49 -3.75 -39.16
CA MET A 1 4.03 -3.97 -39.30
C MET A 1 3.34 -2.84 -38.55
N ALA A 2 2.11 -2.46 -38.89
CA ALA A 2 1.45 -1.33 -38.21
C ALA A 2 1.04 -1.72 -36.78
N SER A 3 1.36 -0.90 -35.80
CA SER A 3 0.84 -1.02 -34.43
C SER A 3 -0.64 -0.65 -34.41
N GLY A 4 -1.49 -1.58 -33.95
CA GLY A 4 -2.85 -1.23 -33.54
C GLY A 4 -2.82 -0.29 -32.32
N PRO A 5 -3.88 0.51 -32.09
CA PRO A 5 -4.01 1.25 -30.84
C PRO A 5 -4.04 0.25 -29.65
N PRO A 6 -3.26 0.45 -28.57
CA PRO A 6 -3.08 -0.60 -27.55
C PRO A 6 -4.36 -0.98 -26.79
N LEU A 7 -5.29 -0.06 -26.62
CA LEU A 7 -6.56 -0.27 -25.93
C LEU A 7 -7.67 0.58 -26.56
N ASP A 8 -8.92 0.12 -26.40
CA ASP A 8 -10.10 0.95 -26.63
C ASP A 8 -10.07 2.22 -25.73
N PRO A 9 -10.57 3.38 -26.20
CA PRO A 9 -10.65 4.58 -25.37
C PRO A 9 -11.41 4.34 -24.07
N ILE A 10 -10.83 4.76 -22.94
CA ILE A 10 -11.42 4.63 -21.60
C ILE A 10 -12.79 5.35 -21.59
N THR A 11 -13.85 4.55 -21.63
CA THR A 11 -15.21 5.02 -21.78
C THR A 11 -15.79 5.35 -20.40
N LEU A 12 -15.72 6.63 -20.03
CA LEU A 12 -16.29 7.15 -18.80
C LEU A 12 -17.82 7.07 -18.86
N ASN A 13 -18.45 6.50 -17.81
CA ASN A 13 -19.91 6.37 -17.72
C ASN A 13 -20.51 7.71 -17.28
N GLY A 14 -20.51 8.69 -18.20
CA GLY A 14 -20.64 10.13 -17.93
C GLY A 14 -21.92 10.62 -17.22
N ALA A 15 -22.87 9.74 -16.88
CA ALA A 15 -23.92 10.05 -15.90
C ALA A 15 -23.52 9.60 -14.48
N GLY A 16 -23.31 8.30 -14.28
CA GLY A 16 -23.01 7.70 -12.96
C GLY A 16 -21.60 7.98 -12.43
N ASP A 17 -20.65 8.34 -13.30
CA ASP A 17 -19.28 8.68 -12.86
C ASP A 17 -19.16 10.12 -12.35
N ARG A 18 -19.93 11.08 -12.90
CA ARG A 18 -19.94 12.48 -12.43
C ARG A 18 -20.79 12.70 -11.17
N SER A 19 -21.49 11.67 -10.69
CA SER A 19 -22.22 11.68 -9.42
C SER A 19 -21.42 11.14 -8.23
N LYS A 20 -20.22 10.57 -8.46
CA LYS A 20 -19.37 10.03 -7.38
C LYS A 20 -18.62 11.15 -6.66
N ARG A 21 -18.72 11.18 -5.33
CA ARG A 21 -18.03 12.15 -4.47
C ARG A 21 -16.60 11.67 -4.24
N VAL A 22 -15.64 12.37 -4.83
CA VAL A 22 -14.21 12.11 -4.64
C VAL A 22 -13.67 13.01 -3.54
N ALA A 23 -13.03 12.42 -2.53
CA ALA A 23 -12.19 13.13 -1.56
C ALA A 23 -10.71 12.88 -1.89
N TYR A 24 -9.91 13.93 -1.92
CA TYR A 24 -8.50 13.90 -2.31
C TYR A 24 -7.63 14.44 -1.19
N PHE A 25 -6.64 13.67 -0.76
CA PHE A 25 -5.76 14.00 0.36
C PHE A 25 -4.40 14.47 -0.13
N TYR A 26 -3.99 15.64 0.36
CA TYR A 26 -2.68 16.21 0.07
C TYR A 26 -2.21 17.11 1.21
N ASP A 27 -0.93 17.04 1.51
CA ASP A 27 -0.23 17.93 2.43
C ASP A 27 0.87 18.65 1.62
N SER A 28 1.00 19.97 1.79
CA SER A 28 2.02 20.78 1.11
C SER A 28 3.45 20.31 1.39
N ASP A 29 3.64 19.69 2.54
CA ASP A 29 4.97 19.44 3.10
C ASP A 29 5.52 18.11 2.60
N VAL A 30 4.65 17.20 2.13
CA VAL A 30 5.03 15.86 1.61
C VAL A 30 6.03 15.91 0.46
N GLY A 31 5.95 16.94 -0.40
CA GLY A 31 6.83 17.11 -1.54
C GLY A 31 8.20 17.74 -1.23
N ASN A 32 8.46 18.05 0.05
CA ASN A 32 9.67 18.70 0.53
C ASN A 32 10.62 17.71 1.25
N TYR A 33 10.11 16.60 1.77
CA TYR A 33 10.95 15.53 2.32
C TYR A 33 11.79 14.87 1.23
N ALA A 34 13.05 14.61 1.54
CA ALA A 34 14.02 13.99 0.64
C ALA A 34 14.69 12.80 1.33
N TYR A 35 14.67 11.65 0.65
CA TYR A 35 15.58 10.54 0.96
C TYR A 35 17.01 10.97 0.59
N VAL A 36 18.02 10.21 1.05
CA VAL A 36 19.45 10.55 0.86
C VAL A 36 19.84 10.75 -0.61
N SER A 37 20.92 11.50 -0.83
CA SER A 37 21.37 11.83 -2.19
C SER A 37 21.61 10.59 -3.05
N GLY A 38 21.06 10.61 -4.27
CA GLY A 38 21.10 9.48 -5.22
C GLY A 38 19.92 8.50 -5.12
N HIS A 39 19.20 8.47 -4.00
CA HIS A 39 18.11 7.52 -3.75
C HIS A 39 16.98 7.58 -4.81
N PRO A 40 16.37 6.43 -5.20
CA PRO A 40 15.33 6.39 -6.23
C PRO A 40 13.98 6.97 -5.76
N MET A 41 13.55 6.70 -4.53
CA MET A 41 12.29 7.25 -3.98
C MET A 41 12.39 8.77 -3.81
N LYS A 42 11.44 9.49 -4.41
CA LYS A 42 11.38 10.97 -4.40
C LYS A 42 9.95 11.46 -4.14
N PRO A 43 9.60 11.81 -2.88
CA PRO A 43 8.27 12.31 -2.51
C PRO A 43 7.79 13.51 -3.34
N HIS A 44 8.72 14.28 -3.92
CA HIS A 44 8.45 15.38 -4.85
C HIS A 44 7.51 15.02 -6.02
N ARG A 45 7.47 13.75 -6.46
CA ARG A 45 6.52 13.25 -7.49
C ARG A 45 5.04 13.48 -7.11
N ILE A 46 4.71 13.46 -5.81
CA ILE A 46 3.37 13.73 -5.27
C ILE A 46 3.01 15.20 -5.47
N ARG A 47 3.97 16.12 -5.26
CA ARG A 47 3.80 17.56 -5.47
C ARG A 47 3.74 17.93 -6.96
N MET A 48 4.49 17.24 -7.83
CA MET A 48 4.32 17.35 -9.29
C MET A 48 2.91 16.91 -9.72
N THR A 49 2.44 15.75 -9.21
CA THR A 49 1.08 15.24 -9.44
C THR A 49 0.02 16.27 -9.01
N HIS A 50 0.17 16.83 -7.80
CA HIS A 50 -0.73 17.85 -7.28
C HIS A 50 -0.77 19.10 -8.18
N SER A 51 0.38 19.57 -8.66
CA SER A 51 0.46 20.72 -9.57
C SER A 51 -0.29 20.45 -10.89
N LEU A 52 -0.19 19.25 -11.48
CA LEU A 52 -0.99 18.87 -12.64
C LEU A 52 -2.49 18.80 -12.32
N VAL A 53 -2.88 18.16 -11.21
CA VAL A 53 -4.27 18.08 -10.74
C VAL A 53 -4.90 19.47 -10.54
N MET A 54 -4.14 20.43 -10.04
CA MET A 54 -4.57 21.83 -9.89
C MET A 54 -4.71 22.53 -11.24
N ASN A 55 -3.72 22.43 -12.13
CA ASN A 55 -3.71 23.14 -13.41
C ASN A 55 -4.68 22.55 -14.45
N TYR A 56 -4.95 21.24 -14.42
CA TYR A 56 -6.09 20.62 -15.14
C TYR A 56 -7.47 20.98 -14.53
N SER A 57 -7.53 21.80 -13.48
CA SER A 57 -8.77 22.23 -12.81
C SER A 57 -9.59 21.09 -12.17
N LEU A 58 -8.99 19.92 -11.93
CA LEU A 58 -9.70 18.76 -11.35
C LEU A 58 -10.19 19.03 -9.91
N TYR A 59 -9.50 19.92 -9.18
CA TYR A 59 -9.91 20.42 -7.87
C TYR A 59 -11.33 21.01 -7.81
N LYS A 60 -11.91 21.41 -8.95
CA LYS A 60 -13.29 21.92 -9.04
C LYS A 60 -14.35 20.81 -8.97
N LYS A 61 -13.94 19.53 -8.96
CA LYS A 61 -14.78 18.34 -9.12
C LYS A 61 -14.56 17.30 -8.00
N MET A 62 -13.80 17.65 -6.97
CA MET A 62 -13.49 16.81 -5.80
C MET A 62 -13.24 17.65 -4.55
N GLU A 63 -13.42 17.07 -3.37
CA GLU A 63 -13.11 17.73 -2.09
C GLU A 63 -11.63 17.53 -1.72
N ILE A 64 -10.84 18.60 -1.67
CA ILE A 64 -9.42 18.52 -1.25
C ILE A 64 -9.30 18.68 0.27
N TYR A 65 -8.54 17.77 0.89
CA TYR A 65 -8.30 17.71 2.34
C TYR A 65 -6.82 17.63 2.69
N ARG A 66 -6.40 18.44 3.66
CA ARG A 66 -5.18 18.20 4.44
C ARG A 66 -5.56 17.30 5.62
N ALA A 67 -5.15 16.04 5.59
CA ALA A 67 -5.31 15.14 6.74
C ALA A 67 -4.45 15.62 7.92
N LYS A 68 -4.79 15.18 9.14
CA LYS A 68 -3.83 15.28 10.25
C LYS A 68 -2.80 14.17 10.09
N PRO A 69 -1.50 14.43 10.32
CA PRO A 69 -0.52 13.35 10.42
C PRO A 69 -0.93 12.35 11.50
N ALA A 70 -0.84 11.05 11.21
CA ALA A 70 -1.20 9.99 12.14
C ALA A 70 -0.32 10.03 13.40
N SER A 71 -0.94 9.85 14.57
CA SER A 71 -0.23 9.76 15.84
C SER A 71 0.44 8.38 16.03
N LYS A 72 1.40 8.30 16.97
CA LYS A 72 2.02 7.02 17.38
C LYS A 72 0.98 5.93 17.67
N PHE A 73 -0.07 6.28 18.41
CA PHE A 73 -1.15 5.38 18.82
C PHE A 73 -2.04 4.91 17.66
N GLU A 74 -2.11 5.68 16.58
CA GLU A 74 -2.78 5.25 15.35
C GLU A 74 -1.90 4.29 14.55
N MET A 75 -0.58 4.54 14.48
CA MET A 75 0.38 3.63 13.84
C MET A 75 0.52 2.28 14.57
N THR A 76 0.48 2.25 15.91
CA THR A 76 0.59 1.01 16.71
C THR A 76 -0.68 0.17 16.74
N GLN A 77 -1.72 0.53 15.98
CA GLN A 77 -2.84 -0.38 15.67
C GLN A 77 -2.40 -1.57 14.82
N PHE A 78 -1.34 -1.41 14.02
CA PHE A 78 -0.68 -2.51 13.31
C PHE A 78 0.76 -2.72 13.82
N HIS A 79 1.57 -1.67 13.85
CA HIS A 79 3.01 -1.75 14.15
C HIS A 79 3.30 -1.99 15.63
N THR A 80 4.51 -2.48 15.95
CA THR A 80 4.98 -2.59 17.35
C THR A 80 5.34 -1.23 17.95
N ASP A 81 5.01 -1.04 19.24
CA ASP A 81 5.26 0.22 19.94
C ASP A 81 6.76 0.59 19.97
N GLU A 82 7.66 -0.39 20.10
CA GLU A 82 9.11 -0.16 20.11
C GLU A 82 9.67 0.21 18.74
N TYR A 83 8.97 -0.12 17.64
CA TYR A 83 9.35 0.27 16.28
C TYR A 83 8.88 1.70 15.98
N ILE A 84 7.62 2.03 16.27
CA ILE A 84 7.07 3.38 16.09
C ILE A 84 7.74 4.40 17.02
N ASP A 85 8.08 4.01 18.25
CA ASP A 85 8.83 4.88 19.15
C ASP A 85 10.27 5.12 18.67
N PHE A 86 10.93 4.13 18.05
CA PHE A 86 12.21 4.32 17.38
C PHE A 86 12.11 5.28 16.18
N LEU A 87 11.17 5.05 15.25
CA LEU A 87 10.98 5.92 14.07
C LEU A 87 10.75 7.39 14.46
N SER A 88 10.07 7.62 15.59
CA SER A 88 9.79 8.97 16.12
C SER A 88 10.95 9.65 16.86
N LYS A 89 12.07 8.95 17.06
CA LYS A 89 13.24 9.41 17.81
C LYS A 89 14.51 9.47 16.97
N VAL A 90 14.61 8.61 15.95
CA VAL A 90 15.78 8.55 15.09
C VAL A 90 15.83 9.78 14.17
N THR A 91 16.98 10.45 14.15
CA THR A 91 17.30 11.58 13.27
C THR A 91 18.72 11.42 12.73
N PRO A 92 19.10 12.11 11.64
CA PRO A 92 20.48 12.05 11.14
C PRO A 92 21.53 12.39 12.21
N ASP A 93 21.24 13.39 13.06
CA ASP A 93 22.11 13.80 14.19
C ASP A 93 22.37 12.72 15.24
N ASN A 94 21.47 11.73 15.40
CA ASN A 94 21.54 10.74 16.47
C ASN A 94 21.65 9.29 16.01
N MET A 95 21.73 9.04 14.69
CA MET A 95 21.71 7.69 14.11
C MET A 95 22.79 6.76 14.68
N GLU A 96 24.00 7.26 14.97
CA GLU A 96 25.08 6.45 15.58
C GLU A 96 24.69 5.85 16.94
N THR A 97 23.85 6.56 17.71
CA THR A 97 23.34 6.09 19.01
C THR A 97 22.36 4.93 18.85
N TYR A 98 21.63 4.90 17.73
CA TYR A 98 20.60 3.91 17.41
C TYR A 98 21.08 2.85 16.41
N ALA A 99 22.39 2.59 16.30
CA ALA A 99 22.95 1.65 15.33
C ALA A 99 22.43 0.20 15.49
N LYS A 100 22.00 -0.20 16.70
CA LYS A 100 21.40 -1.52 16.97
C LYS A 100 19.95 -1.58 16.52
N GLU A 101 19.20 -0.54 16.81
CA GLU A 101 17.79 -0.37 16.45
C GLU A 101 17.63 -0.27 14.94
N GLN A 102 18.50 0.50 14.26
CA GLN A 102 18.62 0.54 12.80
C GLN A 102 18.77 -0.88 12.20
N SER A 103 19.75 -1.66 12.68
CA SER A 103 19.96 -3.04 12.22
C SER A 103 18.83 -4.02 12.64
N LYS A 104 18.11 -3.77 13.74
CA LYS A 104 16.98 -4.59 14.20
C LYS A 104 15.72 -4.33 13.36
N TYR A 105 15.54 -3.11 12.88
CA TYR A 105 14.33 -2.61 12.24
C TYR A 105 14.51 -2.33 10.74
N ASN A 106 15.62 -2.82 10.15
CA ASN A 106 15.98 -2.68 8.75
C ASN A 106 15.93 -1.23 8.22
N VAL A 107 16.38 -0.27 9.06
CA VAL A 107 16.55 1.14 8.69
C VAL A 107 18.05 1.40 8.54
N GLY A 108 18.48 1.85 7.36
CA GLY A 108 19.88 1.84 6.94
C GLY A 108 20.03 2.10 5.45
N ASP A 109 20.43 1.08 4.68
CA ASP A 109 20.79 1.22 3.25
C ASP A 109 19.61 1.62 2.35
N ASP A 110 18.65 0.70 2.12
CA ASP A 110 17.47 0.98 1.27
C ASP A 110 16.43 1.84 2.00
N CYS A 111 16.36 1.79 3.33
CA CYS A 111 15.41 2.55 4.14
C CYS A 111 16.16 3.56 5.03
N PRO A 112 16.70 4.65 4.48
CA PRO A 112 17.60 5.56 5.19
C PRO A 112 16.91 6.48 6.19
N VAL A 113 17.64 6.86 7.24
CA VAL A 113 17.25 7.97 8.12
C VAL A 113 17.37 9.30 7.37
N PHE A 114 16.33 10.14 7.40
CA PHE A 114 16.33 11.49 6.83
C PHE A 114 15.52 12.45 7.71
N ASP A 115 15.74 13.76 7.53
CA ASP A 115 15.05 14.79 8.30
C ASP A 115 13.54 14.79 8.05
N GLY A 116 12.76 14.64 9.14
CA GLY A 116 11.30 14.57 9.06
C GLY A 116 10.73 13.21 8.64
N LEU A 117 11.51 12.12 8.75
CA LEU A 117 11.07 10.75 8.48
C LEU A 117 9.73 10.39 9.15
N PHE A 118 9.56 10.74 10.43
CA PHE A 118 8.35 10.42 11.17
C PHE A 118 7.13 11.22 10.69
N GLU A 119 7.32 12.50 10.39
CA GLU A 119 6.29 13.39 9.84
C GLU A 119 5.85 12.96 8.44
N PHE A 120 6.78 12.53 7.58
CA PHE A 120 6.48 11.93 6.28
C PHE A 120 5.60 10.68 6.43
N CYS A 121 5.96 9.77 7.34
CA CYS A 121 5.15 8.59 7.66
C CYS A 121 3.77 8.97 8.22
N GLY A 122 3.71 9.98 9.07
CA GLY A 122 2.48 10.52 9.64
C GLY A 122 1.52 11.07 8.58
N ILE A 123 2.02 11.86 7.62
CA ILE A 123 1.23 12.39 6.50
C ILE A 123 0.68 11.25 5.63
N SER A 124 1.53 10.27 5.29
CA SER A 124 1.15 9.10 4.48
C SER A 124 0.02 8.30 5.15
N ALA A 125 0.23 7.86 6.40
CA ALA A 125 -0.76 7.11 7.17
C ALA A 125 -2.04 7.91 7.45
N GLY A 126 -1.92 9.19 7.80
CA GLY A 126 -3.04 10.07 8.13
C GLY A 126 -4.02 10.27 6.95
N GLY A 127 -3.48 10.39 5.73
CA GLY A 127 -4.29 10.47 4.50
C GLY A 127 -5.10 9.20 4.26
N SER A 128 -4.48 8.03 4.41
CA SER A 128 -5.13 6.73 4.16
C SER A 128 -6.15 6.39 5.25
N MET A 129 -5.88 6.72 6.52
CA MET A 129 -6.80 6.49 7.64
C MET A 129 -8.03 7.41 7.61
N GLU A 130 -7.89 8.73 7.39
CA GLU A 130 -9.08 9.60 7.25
C GLU A 130 -9.83 9.32 5.93
N GLY A 131 -9.13 8.90 4.87
CA GLY A 131 -9.77 8.37 3.65
C GLY A 131 -10.69 7.18 3.93
N ALA A 132 -10.17 6.14 4.59
CA ALA A 132 -10.95 5.00 5.06
C ALA A 132 -12.11 5.41 5.98
N ALA A 133 -11.87 6.31 6.94
CA ALA A 133 -12.89 6.79 7.85
C ALA A 133 -14.01 7.58 7.13
N ARG A 134 -13.71 8.34 6.07
CA ARG A 134 -14.73 9.02 5.24
C ARG A 134 -15.56 8.04 4.41
N LEU A 135 -14.95 6.98 3.86
CA LEU A 135 -15.66 5.91 3.15
C LEU A 135 -16.61 5.17 4.11
N ASN A 136 -16.14 4.80 5.31
CA ASN A 136 -16.96 4.20 6.37
C ASN A 136 -18.16 5.07 6.76
N ARG A 137 -17.94 6.39 6.89
CA ARG A 137 -18.99 7.38 7.21
C ARG A 137 -19.87 7.75 6.00
N ASN A 138 -19.70 7.08 4.85
CA ASN A 138 -20.35 7.37 3.56
C ASN A 138 -20.27 8.85 3.14
N LYS A 139 -19.17 9.55 3.49
CA LYS A 139 -18.96 10.98 3.20
C LYS A 139 -18.40 11.22 1.80
N CYS A 140 -17.57 10.31 1.32
CA CYS A 140 -17.19 10.20 -0.08
C CYS A 140 -17.51 8.78 -0.58
N ASP A 141 -17.51 8.61 -1.91
CA ASP A 141 -17.64 7.31 -2.59
C ASP A 141 -16.25 6.82 -3.05
N ILE A 142 -15.32 7.75 -3.26
CA ILE A 142 -13.90 7.51 -3.56
C ILE A 142 -13.06 8.38 -2.62
N ALA A 143 -11.99 7.82 -2.08
CA ALA A 143 -10.93 8.56 -1.39
C ALA A 143 -9.60 8.36 -2.14
N VAL A 144 -8.77 9.40 -2.26
CA VAL A 144 -7.49 9.36 -3.02
C VAL A 144 -6.36 9.90 -2.15
N ASN A 145 -5.31 9.11 -1.92
CA ASN A 145 -4.10 9.51 -1.21
C ASN A 145 -2.84 9.07 -1.97
N TRP A 146 -2.34 9.92 -2.87
CA TRP A 146 -1.10 9.67 -3.62
C TRP A 146 0.19 9.69 -2.76
N ALA A 147 0.09 10.07 -1.48
CA ALA A 147 1.18 9.94 -0.52
C ALA A 147 1.18 8.60 0.25
N GLY A 148 0.10 7.81 0.12
CA GLY A 148 0.00 6.45 0.64
C GLY A 148 0.45 5.40 -0.38
N GLY A 149 0.26 4.12 -0.05
CA GLY A 149 0.62 2.98 -0.90
C GLY A 149 1.93 2.30 -0.52
N LEU A 150 2.41 2.50 0.71
CA LEU A 150 3.71 2.00 1.21
C LEU A 150 3.63 0.51 1.62
N HIS A 151 3.33 -0.34 0.63
CA HIS A 151 2.92 -1.73 0.81
C HIS A 151 3.97 -2.68 1.43
N HIS A 152 5.26 -2.37 1.35
CA HIS A 152 6.35 -3.24 1.84
C HIS A 152 6.59 -3.15 3.36
N ALA A 153 6.12 -2.08 4.02
CA ALA A 153 6.38 -1.86 5.44
C ALA A 153 5.79 -3.01 6.29
N LYS A 154 6.61 -3.57 7.18
CA LYS A 154 6.27 -4.73 8.01
C LYS A 154 5.81 -4.28 9.41
N LYS A 155 5.31 -5.22 10.21
CA LYS A 155 4.82 -4.94 11.58
C LYS A 155 5.89 -4.37 12.53
N SER A 156 7.16 -4.65 12.26
CA SER A 156 8.27 -4.30 13.17
C SER A 156 9.55 -3.87 12.45
N GLU A 157 9.52 -3.66 11.13
CA GLU A 157 10.71 -3.29 10.35
C GLU A 157 10.33 -2.54 9.07
N ALA A 158 11.25 -1.72 8.57
CA ALA A 158 11.12 -1.08 7.27
C ALA A 158 11.53 -2.05 6.15
N SER A 159 10.99 -1.86 4.94
CA SER A 159 11.39 -2.63 3.76
C SER A 159 10.99 -1.89 2.49
N GLY A 160 11.75 -2.01 1.40
CA GLY A 160 11.37 -1.45 0.09
C GLY A 160 10.98 0.03 0.12
N PHE A 161 11.81 0.88 0.73
CA PHE A 161 11.57 2.32 0.95
C PHE A 161 10.40 2.67 1.89
N CYS A 162 9.71 1.69 2.47
CA CYS A 162 8.49 1.82 3.26
C CYS A 162 8.75 1.58 4.76
N TYR A 163 8.31 2.50 5.63
CA TYR A 163 8.48 2.40 7.08
C TYR A 163 7.15 2.14 7.81
N VAL A 164 6.10 2.90 7.48
CA VAL A 164 4.75 2.72 8.04
C VAL A 164 3.80 2.27 6.93
N ASN A 165 3.18 1.11 7.12
CA ASN A 165 2.19 0.55 6.20
C ASN A 165 0.84 1.27 6.33
N ASP A 166 0.68 2.39 5.61
CA ASP A 166 -0.55 3.19 5.57
C ASP A 166 -1.75 2.39 5.06
N ILE A 167 -1.50 1.41 4.18
CA ILE A 167 -2.51 0.56 3.57
C ILE A 167 -3.16 -0.34 4.62
N VAL A 168 -2.36 -1.04 5.42
CA VAL A 168 -2.85 -1.92 6.49
C VAL A 168 -3.65 -1.12 7.53
N LEU A 169 -3.18 0.09 7.88
CA LEU A 169 -3.92 0.99 8.79
C LEU A 169 -5.26 1.46 8.19
N GLY A 170 -5.29 1.80 6.89
CA GLY A 170 -6.53 2.12 6.18
C GLY A 170 -7.51 0.94 6.10
N ILE A 171 -7.00 -0.28 5.83
CA ILE A 171 -7.81 -1.51 5.81
C ILE A 171 -8.35 -1.82 7.22
N LEU A 172 -7.56 -1.66 8.28
CA LEU A 172 -8.02 -1.85 9.66
C LEU A 172 -9.15 -0.87 10.04
N GLU A 173 -9.10 0.39 9.59
CA GLU A 173 -10.22 1.33 9.74
C GLU A 173 -11.45 0.86 8.95
N LEU A 174 -11.32 0.46 7.67
CA LEU A 174 -12.44 -0.10 6.88
C LEU A 174 -13.08 -1.33 7.56
N LEU A 175 -12.27 -2.24 8.12
CA LEU A 175 -12.71 -3.45 8.80
C LEU A 175 -13.54 -3.20 10.08
N ARG A 176 -13.67 -1.95 10.55
CA ARG A 176 -14.59 -1.56 11.63
C ARG A 176 -16.06 -1.55 11.20
N PHE A 177 -16.33 -1.38 9.90
CA PHE A 177 -17.68 -1.28 9.33
C PHE A 177 -17.93 -2.18 8.12
N LYS A 178 -16.87 -2.80 7.56
CA LYS A 178 -16.92 -3.67 6.36
C LYS A 178 -16.56 -5.09 6.75
N GLN A 179 -17.39 -6.07 6.42
CA GLN A 179 -17.11 -7.47 6.76
C GLN A 179 -15.96 -8.03 5.92
N ARG A 180 -15.90 -7.68 4.64
CA ARG A 180 -14.88 -8.08 3.65
C ARG A 180 -14.33 -6.85 2.91
N VAL A 181 -13.02 -6.70 2.91
CA VAL A 181 -12.29 -5.64 2.19
C VAL A 181 -11.40 -6.27 1.12
N LEU A 182 -11.45 -5.78 -0.11
CA LEU A 182 -10.56 -6.25 -1.17
C LEU A 182 -9.38 -5.29 -1.30
N TYR A 183 -8.15 -5.82 -1.22
CA TYR A 183 -6.93 -5.13 -1.60
C TYR A 183 -6.51 -5.56 -3.01
N ILE A 184 -6.22 -4.59 -3.88
CA ILE A 184 -5.69 -4.79 -5.23
C ILE A 184 -4.39 -4.01 -5.35
N ASP A 185 -3.36 -4.64 -5.90
CA ASP A 185 -2.02 -4.11 -6.07
C ASP A 185 -1.55 -4.24 -7.53
N ILE A 186 -1.18 -3.12 -8.15
CA ILE A 186 -0.68 -3.02 -9.53
C ILE A 186 0.71 -2.36 -9.62
N ASP A 187 1.42 -2.28 -8.49
CA ASP A 187 2.86 -2.02 -8.44
C ASP A 187 3.64 -3.10 -9.21
N VAL A 188 4.88 -2.81 -9.62
CA VAL A 188 5.73 -3.84 -10.21
C VAL A 188 6.26 -4.84 -9.17
N HIS A 189 6.27 -4.48 -7.89
CA HIS A 189 6.70 -5.32 -6.77
C HIS A 189 5.52 -6.03 -6.09
N HIS A 190 5.76 -7.18 -5.45
CA HIS A 190 4.72 -7.86 -4.67
C HIS A 190 4.37 -7.06 -3.41
N GLY A 191 3.08 -6.84 -3.15
CA GLY A 191 2.52 -6.15 -1.97
C GLY A 191 2.64 -6.89 -0.64
N ASP A 192 3.85 -7.37 -0.35
CA ASP A 192 4.14 -8.42 0.61
C ASP A 192 3.92 -8.03 2.08
N GLY A 193 4.05 -6.75 2.45
CA GLY A 193 3.70 -6.28 3.80
C GLY A 193 2.21 -6.23 4.06
N VAL A 194 1.38 -6.00 3.04
CA VAL A 194 -0.09 -6.06 3.13
C VAL A 194 -0.58 -7.51 3.12
N GLU A 195 0.01 -8.34 2.27
CA GLU A 195 -0.27 -9.78 2.25
C GLU A 195 0.07 -10.44 3.59
N GLU A 196 1.27 -10.22 4.13
CA GLU A 196 1.70 -10.78 5.41
C GLU A 196 0.77 -10.35 6.57
N ALA A 197 0.37 -9.07 6.60
CA ALA A 197 -0.53 -8.53 7.62
C ALA A 197 -1.91 -9.22 7.67
N PHE A 198 -2.38 -9.77 6.54
CA PHE A 198 -3.69 -10.40 6.43
C PHE A 198 -3.66 -11.89 6.04
N TYR A 199 -2.48 -12.51 5.92
CA TYR A 199 -2.24 -13.88 5.41
C TYR A 199 -3.01 -15.01 6.13
N THR A 200 -3.65 -14.70 7.26
CA THR A 200 -4.38 -15.62 8.14
C THR A 200 -5.89 -15.35 8.22
N THR A 201 -6.44 -14.32 7.57
CA THR A 201 -7.87 -13.96 7.63
C THR A 201 -8.57 -14.02 6.27
N ASP A 202 -9.87 -14.34 6.31
CA ASP A 202 -10.83 -14.26 5.21
C ASP A 202 -11.46 -12.86 5.06
N ARG A 203 -11.32 -11.99 6.07
CA ARG A 203 -11.91 -10.63 6.07
C ARG A 203 -11.20 -9.63 5.17
N VAL A 204 -10.01 -9.97 4.69
CA VAL A 204 -9.32 -9.23 3.63
C VAL A 204 -8.91 -10.25 2.56
N MET A 205 -9.09 -9.88 1.28
CA MET A 205 -8.46 -10.60 0.17
C MET A 205 -7.38 -9.71 -0.44
N THR A 206 -6.16 -10.24 -0.61
CA THR A 206 -5.07 -9.56 -1.31
C THR A 206 -4.95 -10.09 -2.74
N VAL A 207 -4.80 -9.18 -3.71
CA VAL A 207 -4.64 -9.52 -5.13
C VAL A 207 -3.51 -8.67 -5.73
N SER A 208 -2.40 -9.29 -6.13
CA SER A 208 -1.20 -8.58 -6.62
C SER A 208 -0.73 -9.10 -7.99
N PHE A 209 -0.38 -8.18 -8.88
CA PHE A 209 0.03 -8.42 -10.28
C PHE A 209 1.45 -7.90 -10.56
N HIS A 210 2.45 -8.58 -10.01
CA HIS A 210 3.84 -8.10 -9.89
C HIS A 210 4.84 -8.92 -10.70
N LYS A 211 6.06 -8.41 -10.90
CA LYS A 211 7.18 -9.18 -11.45
C LYS A 211 7.67 -10.23 -10.46
N TYR A 212 7.91 -11.45 -10.93
CA TYR A 212 8.42 -12.56 -10.12
C TYR A 212 9.63 -13.24 -10.78
N GLY A 213 10.56 -13.73 -9.95
CA GLY A 213 11.82 -14.33 -10.37
C GLY A 213 12.95 -13.29 -10.44
N GLU A 214 13.97 -13.49 -9.60
CA GLU A 214 15.15 -12.61 -9.44
C GLU A 214 14.77 -11.12 -9.31
N TYR A 215 13.80 -10.83 -8.44
CA TYR A 215 13.28 -9.49 -8.22
C TYR A 215 12.83 -9.29 -6.76
N PHE A 216 12.81 -8.05 -6.30
CA PHE A 216 12.34 -7.68 -4.97
C PHE A 216 10.79 -7.75 -4.89
N PRO A 217 10.19 -8.17 -3.75
CA PRO A 217 10.79 -8.66 -2.51
C PRO A 217 11.10 -10.17 -2.51
N GLY A 218 10.82 -10.89 -3.60
CA GLY A 218 11.11 -12.33 -3.75
C GLY A 218 10.00 -13.29 -3.27
N THR A 219 8.94 -12.76 -2.67
CA THR A 219 7.69 -13.48 -2.35
C THR A 219 6.65 -13.31 -3.47
N GLY A 220 5.50 -14.00 -3.39
CA GLY A 220 4.41 -13.87 -4.37
C GLY A 220 4.41 -14.98 -5.43
N GLU A 221 4.88 -16.19 -5.11
CA GLU A 221 4.69 -17.32 -6.03
C GLU A 221 3.18 -17.58 -6.23
N LEU A 222 2.79 -18.21 -7.34
CA LEU A 222 1.44 -18.72 -7.58
C LEU A 222 0.93 -19.73 -6.51
N ARG A 223 1.80 -20.15 -5.59
CA ARG A 223 1.53 -21.04 -4.46
C ARG A 223 1.34 -20.29 -3.13
N ASP A 224 1.69 -19.01 -3.07
CA ASP A 224 1.45 -18.15 -1.93
C ASP A 224 -0.03 -17.75 -1.95
N ILE A 225 -0.82 -18.54 -1.21
CA ILE A 225 -2.29 -18.50 -1.21
C ILE A 225 -2.89 -18.31 0.19
N GLY A 226 -2.09 -17.89 1.17
CA GLY A 226 -2.56 -17.71 2.55
C GLY A 226 -2.68 -19.03 3.33
N VAL A 227 -2.82 -18.90 4.66
CA VAL A 227 -2.80 -20.03 5.59
C VAL A 227 -3.94 -19.95 6.63
N GLY A 228 -4.28 -21.09 7.22
CA GLY A 228 -5.41 -21.18 8.15
C GLY A 228 -6.71 -20.70 7.50
N THR A 229 -7.40 -19.76 8.15
CA THR A 229 -8.61 -19.09 7.65
C THR A 229 -8.36 -18.18 6.44
N GLY A 230 -7.14 -17.65 6.26
CA GLY A 230 -6.75 -16.84 5.09
C GLY A 230 -6.41 -17.65 3.84
N LYS A 231 -6.55 -18.98 3.88
CA LYS A 231 -6.24 -19.82 2.73
C LYS A 231 -7.23 -19.61 1.57
N TYR A 232 -6.68 -19.39 0.38
CA TYR A 232 -7.33 -18.91 -0.85
C TYR A 232 -7.75 -17.42 -0.84
N TYR A 233 -7.38 -16.64 0.20
CA TYR A 233 -7.63 -15.20 0.27
C TYR A 233 -6.40 -14.33 -0.06
N ALA A 234 -5.22 -14.94 -0.22
CA ALA A 234 -4.11 -14.34 -0.97
C ALA A 234 -4.14 -14.83 -2.43
N VAL A 235 -3.94 -13.91 -3.38
CA VAL A 235 -4.09 -14.15 -4.83
C VAL A 235 -2.95 -13.48 -5.60
N ASN A 236 -1.89 -14.25 -5.83
CA ASN A 236 -0.71 -13.77 -6.53
C ASN A 236 -0.71 -14.13 -8.02
N PHE A 237 -0.49 -13.13 -8.87
CA PHE A 237 -0.31 -13.28 -10.31
C PHE A 237 1.14 -12.91 -10.68
N PRO A 238 2.09 -13.86 -10.58
CA PRO A 238 3.49 -13.61 -10.92
C PRO A 238 3.66 -13.39 -12.43
N LEU A 239 4.38 -12.33 -12.79
CA LEU A 239 4.63 -11.89 -14.16
C LEU A 239 6.13 -11.82 -14.50
N ARG A 240 6.41 -11.65 -15.79
CA ARG A 240 7.73 -11.41 -16.36
C ARG A 240 7.82 -10.02 -17.00
N ASP A 241 9.05 -9.65 -17.33
CA ASP A 241 9.45 -8.41 -17.97
C ASP A 241 8.66 -8.12 -19.26
N GLY A 242 8.47 -6.83 -19.55
CA GLY A 242 7.92 -6.34 -20.81
C GLY A 242 6.41 -6.51 -21.02
N ILE A 243 5.61 -6.82 -19.99
CA ILE A 243 4.16 -6.95 -20.16
C ILE A 243 3.52 -5.65 -20.72
N ASP A 244 2.70 -5.82 -21.76
CA ASP A 244 2.00 -4.74 -22.45
C ASP A 244 0.53 -4.58 -21.99
N ASP A 245 -0.09 -3.46 -22.37
CA ASP A 245 -1.48 -3.09 -22.04
C ASP A 245 -2.52 -4.17 -22.38
N VAL A 246 -2.36 -4.86 -23.52
CA VAL A 246 -3.32 -5.86 -24.02
C VAL A 246 -3.20 -7.12 -23.18
N SER A 247 -1.97 -7.57 -22.96
CA SER A 247 -1.64 -8.70 -22.09
C SER A 247 -2.16 -8.46 -20.67
N TYR A 248 -1.87 -7.29 -20.08
CA TYR A 248 -2.26 -6.95 -18.71
C TYR A 248 -3.78 -6.86 -18.56
N LYS A 249 -4.50 -6.20 -19.48
CA LYS A 249 -5.97 -6.17 -19.50
C LYS A 249 -6.57 -7.58 -19.60
N SER A 250 -5.98 -8.45 -20.42
CA SER A 250 -6.48 -9.83 -20.63
C SER A 250 -6.36 -10.77 -19.41
N ILE A 251 -5.60 -10.36 -18.38
CA ILE A 251 -5.52 -11.05 -17.09
C ILE A 251 -6.23 -10.29 -15.98
N PHE A 252 -6.09 -8.96 -15.91
CA PHE A 252 -6.61 -8.14 -14.82
C PHE A 252 -8.15 -8.18 -14.78
N GLU A 253 -8.82 -7.88 -15.90
CA GLU A 253 -10.28 -7.79 -15.92
C GLU A 253 -10.95 -9.14 -15.57
N PRO A 254 -10.54 -10.30 -16.14
CA PRO A 254 -11.15 -11.58 -15.77
C PRO A 254 -10.81 -12.05 -14.34
N VAL A 255 -9.61 -11.74 -13.82
CA VAL A 255 -9.24 -12.10 -12.44
C VAL A 255 -10.04 -11.25 -11.45
N ILE A 256 -10.03 -9.92 -11.60
CA ILE A 256 -10.79 -9.02 -10.72
C ILE A 256 -12.30 -9.26 -10.82
N LYS A 257 -12.84 -9.58 -12.01
CA LYS A 257 -14.23 -10.05 -12.14
C LYS A 257 -14.51 -11.29 -11.28
N SER A 258 -13.63 -12.29 -11.36
CA SER A 258 -13.78 -13.55 -10.60
C SER A 258 -13.68 -13.28 -9.09
N VAL A 259 -12.74 -12.44 -8.66
CA VAL A 259 -12.62 -11.95 -7.27
C VAL A 259 -13.92 -11.31 -6.81
N MET A 260 -14.48 -10.36 -7.56
CA MET A 260 -15.74 -9.68 -7.20
C MET A 260 -16.93 -10.65 -7.11
N GLU A 261 -17.00 -11.66 -7.99
CA GLU A 261 -18.07 -12.66 -8.04
C GLU A 261 -18.06 -13.64 -6.83
N TRP A 262 -16.86 -14.15 -6.47
CA TRP A 262 -16.68 -15.11 -5.39
C TRP A 262 -16.51 -14.45 -4.01
N TYR A 263 -15.66 -13.43 -3.89
CA TYR A 263 -15.32 -12.79 -2.62
C TYR A 263 -16.37 -11.75 -2.17
N ARG A 264 -16.98 -11.03 -3.13
CA ARG A 264 -18.04 -10.03 -2.88
C ARG A 264 -17.67 -9.01 -1.80
N PRO A 265 -16.61 -8.21 -1.99
CA PRO A 265 -16.16 -7.21 -1.02
C PRO A 265 -17.17 -6.07 -0.84
N GLU A 266 -17.07 -5.36 0.29
CA GLU A 266 -17.95 -4.23 0.65
C GLU A 266 -17.24 -2.86 0.60
N ALA A 267 -15.92 -2.88 0.39
CA ALA A 267 -15.04 -1.77 0.08
C ALA A 267 -13.79 -2.30 -0.64
N VAL A 268 -13.12 -1.43 -1.40
CA VAL A 268 -11.88 -1.75 -2.12
C VAL A 268 -10.77 -0.79 -1.72
N VAL A 269 -9.54 -1.29 -1.61
CA VAL A 269 -8.32 -0.50 -1.56
C VAL A 269 -7.48 -0.88 -2.78
N LEU A 270 -7.13 0.11 -3.60
CA LEU A 270 -6.33 -0.06 -4.82
C LEU A 270 -5.04 0.76 -4.68
N GLN A 271 -3.92 0.06 -4.52
CA GLN A 271 -2.57 0.61 -4.66
C GLN A 271 -2.31 0.85 -6.17
N CYS A 272 -1.64 1.94 -6.54
CA CYS A 272 -1.42 2.36 -7.93
C CYS A 272 0.06 2.69 -8.18
N GLY A 273 0.96 1.72 -7.94
CA GLY A 273 2.41 1.84 -8.07
C GLY A 273 2.87 2.19 -9.47
N GLY A 274 3.43 3.40 -9.62
CA GLY A 274 3.78 3.98 -10.92
C GLY A 274 5.10 3.48 -11.53
N ASP A 275 5.66 2.37 -11.05
CA ASP A 275 6.84 1.69 -11.59
C ASP A 275 6.48 0.48 -12.47
N SER A 276 5.23 0.03 -12.46
CA SER A 276 4.68 -0.86 -13.49
C SER A 276 4.56 -0.17 -14.88
N LEU A 277 4.82 1.14 -14.95
CA LEU A 277 4.83 1.95 -16.17
C LEU A 277 6.09 1.76 -17.02
N SER A 278 5.90 1.80 -18.34
CA SER A 278 6.95 1.89 -19.36
C SER A 278 7.94 3.03 -19.07
N GLY A 279 9.23 2.70 -19.09
CA GLY A 279 10.32 3.66 -18.89
C GLY A 279 10.49 4.15 -17.45
N ASP A 280 10.08 3.36 -16.46
CA ASP A 280 10.51 3.52 -15.08
C ASP A 280 12.04 3.28 -14.90
N ARG A 281 12.59 3.60 -13.72
CA ARG A 281 14.02 3.43 -13.39
C ARG A 281 14.36 2.10 -12.70
N LEU A 282 13.39 1.44 -12.05
CA LEU A 282 13.54 0.16 -11.35
C LEU A 282 12.58 -0.91 -11.89
N GLY A 283 11.39 -0.51 -12.34
CA GLY A 283 10.44 -1.38 -13.00
C GLY A 283 10.85 -1.76 -14.43
N CYS A 284 10.50 -2.98 -14.85
CA CYS A 284 10.74 -3.49 -16.20
C CYS A 284 9.46 -4.05 -16.87
N PHE A 285 8.30 -3.48 -16.54
CA PHE A 285 7.07 -3.64 -17.32
C PHE A 285 7.00 -2.61 -18.45
N ASN A 286 6.03 -2.78 -19.36
CA ASN A 286 5.88 -1.94 -20.56
C ASN A 286 4.50 -1.28 -20.67
N LEU A 287 3.82 -1.07 -19.53
CA LEU A 287 2.47 -0.49 -19.50
C LEU A 287 2.48 0.99 -19.90
N SER A 288 1.51 1.39 -20.71
CA SER A 288 1.19 2.81 -20.92
C SER A 288 0.41 3.38 -19.73
N MET A 289 0.33 4.70 -19.66
CA MET A 289 -0.62 5.39 -18.77
C MET A 289 -2.06 4.89 -18.93
N ARG A 290 -2.44 4.44 -20.14
CA ARG A 290 -3.79 3.97 -20.46
C ARG A 290 -4.00 2.51 -20.05
N GLY A 291 -2.96 1.68 -20.13
CA GLY A 291 -2.96 0.31 -19.59
C GLY A 291 -3.12 0.31 -18.08
N HIS A 292 -2.31 1.11 -17.39
CA HIS A 292 -2.40 1.29 -15.93
C HIS A 292 -3.79 1.82 -15.52
N ALA A 293 -4.23 2.94 -16.11
CA ALA A 293 -5.50 3.57 -15.78
C ALA A 293 -6.76 2.77 -16.19
N ASN A 294 -6.64 1.80 -17.09
CA ASN A 294 -7.72 0.83 -17.36
C ASN A 294 -8.04 0.04 -16.08
N CYS A 295 -7.06 -0.27 -15.23
CA CYS A 295 -7.25 -0.97 -13.98
C CYS A 295 -8.08 -0.14 -12.99
N VAL A 296 -7.73 1.15 -12.82
CA VAL A 296 -8.49 2.11 -12.02
C VAL A 296 -9.93 2.26 -12.54
N ASN A 297 -10.12 2.42 -13.85
CA ASN A 297 -11.45 2.52 -14.46
C ASN A 297 -12.28 1.23 -14.27
N TYR A 298 -11.65 0.06 -14.40
CA TYR A 298 -12.32 -1.22 -14.22
C TYR A 298 -12.77 -1.42 -12.77
N VAL A 299 -11.91 -1.15 -11.78
CA VAL A 299 -12.25 -1.20 -10.36
C VAL A 299 -13.36 -0.19 -10.01
N LYS A 300 -13.28 1.03 -10.55
CA LYS A 300 -14.31 2.07 -10.39
C LYS A 300 -15.69 1.63 -10.91
N SER A 301 -15.74 0.75 -11.91
CA SER A 301 -16.99 0.29 -12.54
C SER A 301 -17.88 -0.57 -11.62
N PHE A 302 -17.31 -1.22 -10.59
CA PHE A 302 -18.06 -2.02 -9.62
C PHE A 302 -18.85 -1.19 -8.59
N ASN A 303 -18.65 0.13 -8.55
CA ASN A 303 -19.40 1.08 -7.70
C ASN A 303 -19.36 0.79 -6.19
N LEU A 304 -18.29 0.17 -5.70
CA LEU A 304 -18.00 0.03 -4.27
C LEU A 304 -17.30 1.29 -3.72
N PRO A 305 -17.33 1.52 -2.39
CA PRO A 305 -16.49 2.53 -1.75
C PRO A 305 -15.01 2.17 -1.93
N THR A 306 -14.24 3.06 -2.57
CA THR A 306 -12.85 2.76 -2.98
C THR A 306 -11.85 3.76 -2.41
N LEU A 307 -10.81 3.25 -1.75
CA LEU A 307 -9.60 3.99 -1.40
C LEU A 307 -8.54 3.77 -2.50
N ILE A 308 -8.11 4.84 -3.14
CA ILE A 308 -7.04 4.87 -4.15
C ILE A 308 -5.78 5.39 -3.47
N LEU A 309 -4.69 4.65 -3.58
CA LEU A 309 -3.39 4.99 -2.97
C LEU A 309 -2.33 5.16 -4.06
N GLY A 310 -1.19 5.76 -3.68
CA GLY A 310 0.02 5.74 -4.51
C GLY A 310 0.69 4.37 -4.50
N GLY A 311 2.02 4.37 -4.39
CA GLY A 311 2.86 3.18 -4.48
C GLY A 311 4.28 3.53 -4.91
N GLY A 312 4.98 2.59 -5.54
CA GLY A 312 6.25 2.82 -6.20
C GLY A 312 6.17 3.77 -7.42
N GLY A 313 7.23 3.81 -8.22
CA GLY A 313 7.37 4.72 -9.38
C GLY A 313 8.45 5.79 -9.20
N TYR A 314 9.49 5.68 -10.03
CA TYR A 314 10.79 6.36 -9.87
C TYR A 314 11.16 7.25 -11.08
N THR A 315 10.53 7.06 -12.24
CA THR A 315 10.46 8.08 -13.31
C THR A 315 9.37 9.10 -12.97
N MET A 316 9.69 10.07 -12.09
CA MET A 316 8.73 11.03 -11.48
C MET A 316 7.75 11.70 -12.47
N ARG A 317 8.20 12.05 -13.68
CA ARG A 317 7.34 12.67 -14.71
C ARG A 317 6.24 11.72 -15.22
N ASN A 318 6.51 10.42 -15.31
CA ASN A 318 5.54 9.41 -15.74
C ASN A 318 4.54 9.14 -14.62
N VAL A 319 5.00 9.09 -13.36
CA VAL A 319 4.13 9.00 -12.17
C VAL A 319 3.16 10.19 -12.12
N ALA A 320 3.67 11.42 -12.26
CA ALA A 320 2.85 12.63 -12.24
C ALA A 320 1.83 12.67 -13.38
N ARG A 321 2.22 12.25 -14.60
CA ARG A 321 1.31 12.07 -15.74
C ARG A 321 0.17 11.09 -15.41
N THR A 322 0.51 9.86 -15.02
CA THR A 322 -0.47 8.79 -14.78
C THR A 322 -1.41 9.09 -13.63
N TRP A 323 -0.91 9.46 -12.44
CA TRP A 323 -1.76 9.76 -11.28
C TRP A 323 -2.68 10.99 -11.51
N ALA A 324 -2.26 11.97 -12.33
CA ALA A 324 -3.14 13.08 -12.73
C ALA A 324 -4.26 12.62 -13.69
N PHE A 325 -3.94 11.77 -14.67
CA PHE A 325 -4.90 11.15 -15.58
C PHE A 325 -5.91 10.25 -14.85
N GLU A 326 -5.45 9.47 -13.89
CA GLU A 326 -6.28 8.62 -13.03
C GLU A 326 -7.16 9.45 -12.08
N THR A 327 -6.64 10.53 -11.51
CA THR A 327 -7.46 11.51 -10.77
C THR A 327 -8.60 12.03 -11.65
N GLY A 328 -8.32 12.32 -12.93
CA GLY A 328 -9.33 12.67 -13.94
C GLY A 328 -10.41 11.60 -14.13
N ILE A 329 -9.99 10.36 -14.39
CA ILE A 329 -10.90 9.21 -14.55
C ILE A 329 -11.77 9.05 -13.29
N LEU A 330 -11.21 9.19 -12.09
CA LEU A 330 -11.93 9.06 -10.82
C LEU A 330 -13.04 10.13 -10.68
N VAL A 331 -12.76 11.40 -11.02
CA VAL A 331 -13.78 12.48 -11.04
C VAL A 331 -14.72 12.44 -12.26
N GLY A 332 -14.50 11.51 -13.20
CA GLY A 332 -15.34 11.34 -14.39
C GLY A 332 -15.01 12.28 -15.55
N GLU A 333 -13.75 12.67 -15.68
CA GLU A 333 -13.24 13.61 -16.68
C GLU A 333 -12.12 13.00 -17.54
N ASN A 334 -12.12 13.30 -18.83
CA ASN A 334 -11.08 12.88 -19.76
C ASN A 334 -10.14 14.06 -20.01
N LEU A 335 -8.86 13.92 -19.64
CA LEU A 335 -7.86 14.96 -19.84
C LEU A 335 -7.40 15.03 -21.31
N GLY A 336 -7.03 16.23 -21.75
CA GLY A 336 -6.40 16.43 -23.06
C GLY A 336 -5.00 15.84 -23.12
N SER A 337 -4.48 15.67 -24.35
CA SER A 337 -3.08 15.30 -24.61
C SER A 337 -2.09 16.34 -24.07
N ASP A 338 -2.46 17.61 -24.12
CA ASP A 338 -1.54 18.72 -23.93
C ASP A 338 -1.45 19.08 -22.44
N LEU A 339 -0.24 19.23 -21.90
CA LEU A 339 -0.07 19.63 -20.50
C LEU A 339 -0.41 21.12 -20.31
N PRO A 340 -1.20 21.49 -19.29
CA PRO A 340 -1.33 22.88 -18.89
C PRO A 340 0.00 23.37 -18.28
N TYR A 341 0.30 24.65 -18.48
CA TYR A 341 1.45 25.28 -17.83
C TYR A 341 1.35 25.15 -16.31
N ASN A 342 2.49 24.84 -15.67
CA ASN A 342 2.58 24.53 -14.24
C ASN A 342 4.02 24.74 -13.75
N ASP A 343 4.22 24.80 -12.43
CA ASP A 343 5.51 25.05 -11.77
C ASP A 343 6.64 24.09 -12.20
N TYR A 344 6.29 22.92 -12.75
CA TYR A 344 7.21 21.85 -13.15
C TYR A 344 7.19 21.58 -14.66
N TYR A 345 6.66 22.51 -15.48
CA TYR A 345 6.42 22.30 -16.91
C TYR A 345 7.66 21.80 -17.68
N GLU A 346 8.86 22.30 -17.32
CA GLU A 346 10.14 21.90 -17.93
C GLU A 346 10.54 20.43 -17.66
N TYR A 347 10.03 19.79 -16.60
CA TYR A 347 10.26 18.37 -16.31
C TYR A 347 9.57 17.43 -17.32
N PHE A 348 8.63 17.97 -18.11
CA PHE A 348 7.90 17.27 -19.16
C PHE A 348 8.41 17.64 -20.57
N ALA A 349 9.59 18.27 -20.68
CA ALA A 349 10.28 18.42 -21.94
C ALA A 349 10.78 17.06 -22.48
N PRO A 350 10.89 16.87 -23.82
CA PRO A 350 10.65 17.85 -24.88
C PRO A 350 9.23 17.82 -25.46
N ASP A 351 8.39 16.86 -25.06
CA ASP A 351 7.10 16.57 -25.67
C ASP A 351 5.95 17.42 -25.09
N TYR A 352 5.99 17.72 -23.79
CA TYR A 352 4.94 18.44 -23.06
C TYR A 352 3.53 17.83 -23.17
N GLU A 353 3.46 16.55 -23.55
CA GLU A 353 2.23 15.76 -23.54
C GLU A 353 1.98 15.14 -22.15
N LEU A 354 0.74 14.75 -21.87
CA LEU A 354 0.34 13.96 -20.72
C LEU A 354 0.65 12.46 -20.90
N ASP A 355 0.80 11.99 -22.13
CA ASP A 355 0.85 10.57 -22.46
C ASP A 355 2.14 9.88 -21.96
N VAL A 356 2.02 8.64 -21.46
CA VAL A 356 3.16 7.76 -21.18
C VAL A 356 3.03 6.56 -22.11
N ARG A 357 3.89 6.53 -23.13
CA ARG A 357 3.82 5.56 -24.24
C ARG A 357 4.57 4.26 -23.91
N PRO A 358 4.11 3.10 -24.42
CA PRO A 358 4.87 1.86 -24.32
C PRO A 358 6.15 1.95 -25.16
N SER A 359 7.20 1.29 -24.69
CA SER A 359 8.48 1.13 -25.37
C SER A 359 8.48 -0.05 -26.35
N ASN A 360 9.55 -0.21 -27.12
CA ASN A 360 9.77 -1.36 -28.00
C ASN A 360 10.40 -2.58 -27.27
N MET A 361 10.22 -2.70 -25.95
CA MET A 361 10.65 -3.87 -25.16
C MET A 361 9.85 -5.12 -25.56
N ASP A 362 10.53 -6.27 -25.66
CA ASP A 362 9.89 -7.56 -25.91
C ASP A 362 9.10 -8.04 -24.68
N ASN A 363 7.86 -8.48 -24.89
CA ASN A 363 7.02 -9.02 -23.82
C ASN A 363 7.35 -10.50 -23.56
N ALA A 364 7.92 -10.81 -22.39
CA ALA A 364 8.31 -12.17 -22.00
C ALA A 364 7.14 -13.06 -21.50
N ASN A 365 5.92 -12.53 -21.48
CA ASN A 365 4.70 -13.17 -21.00
C ASN A 365 3.91 -13.76 -22.17
N THR A 366 4.25 -14.98 -22.60
CA THR A 366 3.48 -15.65 -23.66
C THR A 366 2.03 -15.89 -23.21
N ARG A 367 1.10 -15.93 -24.17
CA ARG A 367 -0.31 -16.12 -23.88
C ARG A 367 -0.59 -17.41 -23.09
N GLU A 368 0.15 -18.48 -23.38
CA GLU A 368 0.02 -19.79 -22.74
C GLU A 368 0.46 -19.74 -21.27
N TYR A 369 1.47 -18.93 -20.95
CA TYR A 369 1.91 -18.66 -19.59
C TYR A 369 0.84 -17.88 -18.82
N LEU A 370 0.32 -16.79 -19.38
CA LEU A 370 -0.75 -15.98 -18.78
C LEU A 370 -2.06 -16.77 -18.61
N ASP A 371 -2.52 -17.47 -19.65
CA ASP A 371 -3.73 -18.29 -19.62
C ASP A 371 -3.61 -19.43 -18.58
N LYS A 372 -2.42 -20.02 -18.39
CA LYS A 372 -2.15 -21.02 -17.35
C LYS A 372 -2.25 -20.45 -15.93
N ILE A 373 -1.59 -19.32 -15.66
CA ILE A 373 -1.64 -18.67 -14.33
C ILE A 373 -3.08 -18.24 -14.01
N ARG A 374 -3.75 -17.57 -14.94
CA ARG A 374 -5.16 -17.16 -14.80
C ARG A 374 -6.08 -18.35 -14.50
N THR A 375 -5.84 -19.51 -15.12
CA THR A 375 -6.64 -20.72 -14.87
C THR A 375 -6.45 -21.22 -13.44
N GLN A 376 -5.21 -21.26 -12.92
CA GLN A 376 -4.94 -21.66 -11.53
C GLN A 376 -5.53 -20.67 -10.51
N VAL A 377 -5.39 -19.36 -10.77
CA VAL A 377 -5.98 -18.29 -9.94
C VAL A 377 -7.51 -18.43 -9.87
N VAL A 378 -8.17 -18.63 -11.01
CA VAL A 378 -9.63 -18.82 -11.06
C VAL A 378 -10.06 -20.16 -10.43
N GLU A 379 -9.22 -21.19 -10.43
CA GLU A 379 -9.49 -22.42 -9.67
C GLU A 379 -9.35 -22.23 -8.16
N ASN A 380 -8.36 -21.46 -7.71
CA ASN A 380 -8.18 -21.11 -6.30
C ASN A 380 -9.35 -20.25 -5.80
N LEU A 381 -9.81 -19.27 -6.58
CA LEU A 381 -10.95 -18.40 -6.24
C LEU A 381 -12.28 -19.19 -6.12
N LYS A 382 -12.48 -20.25 -6.89
CA LYS A 382 -13.65 -21.14 -6.70
C LYS A 382 -13.67 -21.87 -5.35
N ARG A 383 -12.57 -21.84 -4.58
CA ARG A 383 -12.44 -22.46 -3.26
C ARG A 383 -12.71 -21.48 -2.10
N THR A 384 -12.83 -20.17 -2.37
CA THR A 384 -13.42 -19.20 -1.41
C THR A 384 -14.95 -19.16 -1.48
N ALA A 385 -15.54 -19.94 -2.40
CA ALA A 385 -16.99 -20.14 -2.47
C ALA A 385 -17.53 -20.67 -1.13
N PHE A 386 -18.26 -19.83 -0.41
CA PHE A 386 -19.07 -20.25 0.73
C PHE A 386 -19.94 -21.46 0.34
N ALA A 387 -19.97 -22.49 1.19
CA ALA A 387 -20.94 -23.57 1.03
C ALA A 387 -22.35 -22.95 0.92
N PRO A 388 -23.21 -23.44 -0.01
CA PRO A 388 -24.44 -22.76 -0.38
C PRO A 388 -25.42 -22.71 0.79
N SER A 389 -25.37 -21.59 1.53
CA SER A 389 -26.21 -21.20 2.64
C SER A 389 -26.57 -22.32 3.63
N VAL A 390 -25.94 -22.30 4.81
CA VAL A 390 -26.80 -22.22 5.99
C VAL A 390 -27.65 -20.98 5.76
N GLN A 391 -28.94 -21.17 5.48
CA GLN A 391 -29.83 -20.04 5.32
C GLN A 391 -29.85 -19.32 6.66
N MET A 392 -29.37 -18.07 6.66
CA MET A 392 -29.79 -17.07 7.63
C MET A 392 -31.27 -16.83 7.33
N THR A 393 -32.12 -17.74 7.80
CA THR A 393 -33.56 -17.54 7.88
C THR A 393 -33.73 -16.33 8.78
N ASP A 394 -34.04 -15.19 8.18
CA ASP A 394 -34.43 -14.01 8.93
C ASP A 394 -35.67 -14.41 9.71
N VAL A 395 -35.52 -14.55 11.04
CA VAL A 395 -36.55 -15.17 11.88
C VAL A 395 -37.77 -14.25 11.79
N PRO A 396 -38.94 -14.74 11.33
CA PRO A 396 -40.12 -13.92 11.24
C PRO A 396 -40.37 -13.23 12.57
N ARG A 397 -40.52 -11.90 12.54
CA ARG A 397 -40.86 -11.11 13.72
C ARG A 397 -42.37 -11.13 14.00
N ASP A 398 -43.13 -11.72 13.08
CA ASP A 398 -44.51 -12.12 13.26
C ASP A 398 -44.53 -13.54 13.87
N PRO A 399 -45.42 -13.84 14.83
CA PRO A 399 -45.44 -15.13 15.53
C PRO A 399 -45.68 -16.31 14.57
N LEU A 400 -45.10 -17.46 14.90
CA LEU A 400 -45.12 -18.65 14.03
C LEU A 400 -46.51 -19.31 13.86
N VAL A 401 -47.53 -18.78 14.54
CA VAL A 401 -48.91 -19.27 14.57
C VAL A 401 -49.86 -18.10 14.35
N ASP A 402 -50.54 -18.11 13.20
CA ASP A 402 -51.52 -17.09 12.82
C ASP A 402 -52.72 -17.11 13.80
N GLY A 403 -52.79 -16.12 14.68
CA GLY A 403 -53.80 -16.01 15.74
C GLY A 403 -53.30 -16.20 17.20
N MET A 404 -51.99 -16.26 17.44
CA MET A 404 -51.42 -15.97 18.77
C MET A 404 -51.07 -14.48 18.86
N ASP A 405 -51.42 -13.84 19.98
CA ASP A 405 -51.03 -12.48 20.34
C ASP A 405 -49.94 -12.50 21.43
N ASP A 406 -49.31 -11.35 21.67
CA ASP A 406 -48.25 -11.14 22.67
C ASP A 406 -48.67 -11.62 24.09
N GLU A 407 -49.97 -11.64 24.38
CA GLU A 407 -50.54 -12.08 25.66
C GLU A 407 -50.63 -13.61 25.72
N ALA A 408 -51.03 -14.29 24.65
CA ALA A 408 -50.98 -15.75 24.54
C ALA A 408 -49.55 -16.32 24.55
N GLU A 409 -48.59 -15.62 23.94
CA GLU A 409 -47.18 -16.04 23.97
C GLU A 409 -46.57 -15.87 25.37
N ALA A 410 -46.88 -14.77 26.08
CA ALA A 410 -46.48 -14.58 27.47
C ALA A 410 -47.06 -15.64 28.43
N ILE A 411 -48.30 -16.09 28.21
CA ILE A 411 -48.93 -17.16 29.01
C ILE A 411 -48.21 -18.52 28.82
N LEU A 412 -47.59 -18.77 27.66
CA LEU A 412 -46.80 -19.98 27.42
C LEU A 412 -45.41 -19.90 28.08
N ASP A 413 -44.77 -18.74 28.04
CA ASP A 413 -43.50 -18.45 28.75
C ASP A 413 -43.69 -18.64 30.28
N ASP A 414 -44.77 -18.07 30.84
CA ASP A 414 -45.12 -18.19 32.26
C ASP A 414 -45.45 -19.65 32.67
N LEU A 415 -45.95 -20.48 31.74
CA LEU A 415 -46.22 -21.91 31.97
C LEU A 415 -44.94 -22.78 31.96
N ASP A 416 -43.97 -22.48 31.09
CA ASP A 416 -42.67 -23.18 31.10
C ASP A 416 -41.84 -22.83 32.35
N GLU A 417 -41.91 -21.57 32.82
CA GLU A 417 -41.32 -21.19 34.12
C GLU A 417 -41.98 -21.96 35.29
N ASP A 418 -43.26 -22.34 35.18
CA ASP A 418 -43.94 -23.12 36.20
C ASP A 418 -43.55 -24.63 36.17
N GLU A 419 -43.29 -25.22 35.00
CA GLU A 419 -42.82 -26.62 34.87
C GLU A 419 -41.29 -26.80 35.08
N ASN A 420 -40.45 -25.85 34.69
CA ASN A 420 -38.98 -26.02 34.59
C ASN A 420 -38.14 -25.18 35.59
N LYS A 421 -38.66 -24.95 36.81
CA LYS A 421 -38.11 -24.06 37.86
C LYS A 421 -36.59 -24.16 38.19
N ASP A 422 -35.93 -25.26 37.91
CA ASP A 422 -34.51 -25.49 38.26
C ASP A 422 -33.49 -25.03 37.18
N LYS A 423 -33.91 -24.36 36.08
CA LYS A 423 -33.01 -24.06 34.95
C LYS A 423 -33.07 -22.63 34.39
N ARG A 424 -32.26 -21.76 35.00
CA ARG A 424 -31.92 -20.37 34.60
C ARG A 424 -33.06 -19.36 34.64
N PHE A 425 -32.72 -18.14 35.08
CA PHE A 425 -33.59 -16.99 34.95
C PHE A 425 -33.85 -16.63 33.48
N THR A 426 -35.11 -16.33 33.14
CA THR A 426 -35.48 -15.80 31.83
C THR A 426 -34.92 -14.38 31.67
N LYS A 427 -34.60 -13.99 30.43
CA LYS A 427 -34.02 -12.67 30.14
C LYS A 427 -34.91 -11.52 30.63
N ARG A 428 -36.24 -11.66 30.46
CA ARG A 428 -37.28 -10.74 30.94
C ARG A 428 -37.19 -10.45 32.44
N ARG A 429 -36.80 -11.46 33.23
CA ARG A 429 -36.64 -11.37 34.68
C ARG A 429 -35.32 -10.71 35.08
N PHE A 430 -34.25 -10.96 34.31
CA PHE A 430 -32.96 -10.25 34.44
C PHE A 430 -33.10 -8.76 34.11
N ASP A 431 -33.80 -8.41 33.03
CA ASP A 431 -34.10 -7.04 32.62
C ASP A 431 -35.03 -6.28 33.61
N GLN A 432 -35.65 -6.97 34.59
CA GLN A 432 -36.42 -6.38 35.69
C GLN A 432 -35.60 -6.10 36.97
N TYR A 433 -34.38 -6.62 37.11
CA TYR A 433 -33.54 -6.37 38.29
C TYR A 433 -32.89 -4.98 38.21
N ILE A 434 -33.35 -4.05 39.06
CA ILE A 434 -32.79 -2.71 39.21
C ILE A 434 -32.28 -2.55 40.64
N GLU A 435 -30.97 -2.72 40.84
CA GLU A 435 -30.28 -2.34 42.10
C GLU A 435 -30.51 -0.84 42.38
N LYS A 436 -30.90 -0.50 43.61
CA LYS A 436 -31.02 0.92 44.02
C LYS A 436 -29.65 1.46 44.42
N PRO A 437 -29.24 2.64 43.93
CA PRO A 437 -27.94 3.23 44.27
C PRO A 437 -27.93 3.74 45.72
N GLY A 438 -27.60 2.85 46.66
CA GLY A 438 -27.52 3.16 48.09
C GLY A 438 -27.52 1.94 49.04
N GLU A 439 -27.95 0.76 48.57
CA GLU A 439 -27.90 -0.47 49.35
C GLU A 439 -26.50 -1.12 49.21
N LEU A 440 -25.83 -1.35 50.34
CA LEU A 440 -24.67 -2.24 50.44
C LEU A 440 -25.23 -3.63 50.74
N SER A 441 -25.23 -4.52 49.75
CA SER A 441 -25.59 -5.93 50.00
C SER A 441 -24.41 -6.67 50.66
N ASP A 442 -24.71 -7.47 51.67
CA ASP A 442 -23.71 -8.19 52.47
C ASP A 442 -23.32 -9.52 51.81
N SER A 443 -22.42 -9.46 50.82
CA SER A 443 -21.53 -10.56 50.35
C SER A 443 -22.12 -11.83 49.73
N GLU A 444 -23.40 -12.16 49.88
CA GLU A 444 -23.97 -13.43 49.36
C GLU A 444 -24.23 -13.40 47.84
N ASP A 445 -24.48 -12.22 47.24
CA ASP A 445 -24.79 -12.08 45.81
C ASP A 445 -23.58 -12.23 44.87
N GLU A 446 -22.33 -12.23 45.37
CA GLU A 446 -21.14 -12.22 44.50
C GLU A 446 -20.89 -13.55 43.79
N ASP A 447 -21.18 -14.70 44.43
CA ASP A 447 -21.00 -16.03 43.82
C ASP A 447 -22.04 -16.30 42.71
N GLU A 448 -23.30 -15.87 42.88
CA GLU A 448 -24.31 -15.99 41.82
C GLU A 448 -24.01 -15.06 40.63
N ASN A 449 -23.53 -13.84 40.90
CA ASN A 449 -23.09 -12.92 39.84
C ASN A 449 -21.84 -13.42 39.10
N ALA A 450 -20.91 -14.08 39.79
CA ALA A 450 -19.75 -14.72 39.17
C ALA A 450 -20.16 -15.93 38.30
N ALA A 451 -21.09 -16.76 38.77
CA ALA A 451 -21.66 -17.87 37.98
C ALA A 451 -22.40 -17.38 36.71
N ASN A 452 -22.98 -16.18 36.76
CA ASN A 452 -23.60 -15.48 35.63
C ASN A 452 -22.62 -14.59 34.81
N GLY A 453 -21.32 -14.60 35.13
CA GLY A 453 -20.26 -13.98 34.32
C GLY A 453 -19.99 -12.48 34.56
N VAL A 454 -20.46 -11.91 35.67
CA VAL A 454 -20.32 -10.49 35.99
C VAL A 454 -19.00 -10.22 36.76
N SER A 455 -18.35 -9.08 36.49
CA SER A 455 -17.15 -8.63 37.22
C SER A 455 -17.11 -7.11 37.37
N ARG A 456 -16.94 -6.60 38.61
CA ARG A 456 -16.98 -5.16 38.94
C ARG A 456 -15.59 -4.49 38.75
N LYS A 457 -15.58 -3.28 38.20
CA LYS A 457 -14.43 -2.34 38.21
C LYS A 457 -14.70 -1.19 39.18
N PRO A 458 -13.71 -0.72 39.98
CA PRO A 458 -13.94 0.30 41.00
C PRO A 458 -14.07 1.71 40.39
N ALA A 459 -14.99 2.51 40.92
CA ALA A 459 -15.23 3.91 40.53
C ALA A 459 -14.98 4.88 41.70
N TYR A 460 -14.46 6.07 41.37
CA TYR A 460 -13.96 7.06 42.34
C TYR A 460 -15.08 7.95 42.92
N LEU A 461 -15.21 7.97 44.25
CA LEU A 461 -16.23 8.76 44.96
C LEU A 461 -15.89 10.27 44.99
N LYS A 462 -16.85 11.11 44.58
CA LYS A 462 -16.81 12.58 44.78
C LYS A 462 -18.08 13.03 45.49
N ARG A 463 -17.94 13.73 46.63
CA ARG A 463 -18.99 13.90 47.64
C ARG A 463 -19.61 15.31 47.63
N ARG A 464 -20.92 15.37 47.82
CA ARG A 464 -21.80 16.53 48.07
C ARG A 464 -23.03 16.02 48.84
N ASP A 465 -23.76 16.76 49.66
CA ASP A 465 -23.60 18.08 50.31
C ASP A 465 -24.28 17.95 51.70
N GLN A 466 -24.24 18.96 52.59
CA GLN A 466 -25.46 19.44 53.28
C GLN A 466 -25.28 20.71 54.14
N VAL A 467 -26.44 21.32 54.45
CA VAL A 467 -26.67 22.72 54.87
C VAL A 467 -26.61 22.92 56.39
N SER A 468 -26.30 24.15 56.83
CA SER A 468 -26.74 24.68 58.13
C SER A 468 -27.22 26.14 58.02
N HIS A 469 -28.11 26.57 58.92
CA HIS A 469 -28.71 27.92 58.94
C HIS A 469 -27.98 28.88 59.90
N ARG A 470 -27.96 30.19 59.59
CA ARG A 470 -28.71 31.30 60.29
C ARG A 470 -27.94 32.66 60.29
N LEU A 471 -28.70 33.76 60.31
CA LEU A 471 -28.36 35.17 60.68
C LEU A 471 -27.68 36.12 59.65
N ASP A 472 -28.52 37.02 59.11
CA ASP A 472 -28.45 38.50 59.15
C ASP A 472 -27.40 39.37 58.38
N LEU A 473 -27.94 40.52 57.89
CA LEU A 473 -27.35 41.84 57.55
C LEU A 473 -26.67 42.11 56.18
N ALA A 474 -27.32 43.00 55.40
CA ALA A 474 -26.81 43.97 54.39
C ALA A 474 -25.95 43.46 53.20
N ASP A 475 -25.97 44.04 51.99
CA ASP A 475 -26.37 45.38 51.53
C ASP A 475 -26.88 45.33 50.04
N SER A 476 -27.01 46.49 49.38
CA SER A 476 -27.38 46.73 47.97
C SER A 476 -26.71 45.81 46.91
N GLY A 477 -27.30 45.59 45.71
CA GLY A 477 -28.56 46.11 45.15
C GLY A 477 -28.81 45.72 43.66
N VAL A 478 -29.95 46.17 43.14
CA VAL A 478 -30.48 46.11 41.74
C VAL A 478 -29.46 46.40 40.59
N GLU A 479 -29.66 46.01 39.32
CA GLU A 479 -30.92 45.73 38.58
C GLU A 479 -30.80 44.79 37.34
N SER A 480 -31.92 44.53 36.66
CA SER A 480 -32.08 43.88 35.34
C SER A 480 -31.56 44.72 34.15
N GLY A 481 -31.46 44.27 32.89
CA GLY A 481 -31.81 43.00 32.23
C GLY A 481 -32.67 43.18 30.95
N ILE A 482 -32.74 42.16 30.08
CA ILE A 482 -33.73 41.92 28.99
C ILE A 482 -33.64 42.76 27.68
N ALA A 483 -33.23 42.05 26.61
CA ALA A 483 -33.77 41.94 25.23
C ALA A 483 -34.07 43.12 24.26
N THR A 484 -33.98 42.73 22.96
CA THR A 484 -34.28 43.40 21.67
C THR A 484 -35.78 43.74 21.43
N PRO A 485 -36.20 44.58 20.44
CA PRO A 485 -36.23 44.17 18.99
C PRO A 485 -36.26 45.25 17.86
N HIS A 486 -36.27 44.74 16.62
CA HIS A 486 -36.86 45.27 15.36
C HIS A 486 -36.13 46.26 14.40
N ASP A 487 -36.63 46.25 13.14
CA ASP A 487 -36.03 46.72 11.88
C ASP A 487 -36.16 48.22 11.59
N ALA A 488 -35.35 48.72 10.63
CA ALA A 488 -35.85 49.31 9.37
C ALA A 488 -34.71 49.70 8.39
N SER A 489 -35.05 49.86 7.11
CA SER A 489 -34.18 50.20 5.98
C SER A 489 -33.90 51.71 5.81
N SER A 490 -32.75 52.03 5.19
CA SER A 490 -32.59 53.23 4.35
C SER A 490 -31.37 53.10 3.43
N ALA A 491 -31.40 53.76 2.27
CA ALA A 491 -30.28 53.89 1.33
C ALA A 491 -30.11 55.36 0.91
N VAL A 492 -28.90 55.72 0.48
CA VAL A 492 -28.49 56.85 -0.39
C VAL A 492 -27.13 56.43 -0.99
N ASP A 493 -26.81 56.51 -2.28
CA ASP A 493 -27.08 57.48 -3.38
C ASP A 493 -26.11 58.67 -3.45
N GLU A 494 -25.18 58.57 -4.41
CA GLU A 494 -24.66 59.58 -5.36
C GLU A 494 -24.07 58.73 -6.52
N GLU A 495 -24.66 58.62 -7.73
CA GLU A 495 -24.80 59.62 -8.81
C GLU A 495 -23.44 60.29 -9.15
N MET A 496 -22.87 60.19 -10.36
CA MET A 496 -23.42 60.36 -11.73
C MET A 496 -22.66 59.46 -12.76
N ASP A 497 -23.24 58.91 -13.85
CA ASP A 497 -23.88 59.52 -15.05
C ASP A 497 -22.80 59.93 -16.14
N LEU A 498 -22.90 59.66 -17.46
CA LEU A 498 -23.88 58.94 -18.29
C LEU A 498 -23.29 58.54 -19.67
N GLY A 499 -23.84 57.49 -20.30
CA GLY A 499 -23.93 57.35 -21.77
C GLY A 499 -22.67 56.85 -22.52
N GLY A 500 -22.81 56.19 -23.68
CA GLY A 500 -24.04 55.81 -24.37
C GLY A 500 -23.84 54.73 -25.46
N ASP A 501 -24.72 53.73 -25.38
CA ASP A 501 -25.21 52.81 -26.41
C ASP A 501 -24.94 53.15 -27.89
N ALA A 502 -24.35 52.20 -28.64
CA ALA A 502 -24.76 51.87 -30.01
C ALA A 502 -24.22 50.50 -30.46
N ARG A 503 -25.01 49.77 -31.26
CA ARG A 503 -24.56 48.63 -32.09
C ARG A 503 -23.88 49.15 -33.36
N MET A 504 -22.93 48.38 -33.92
CA MET A 504 -23.02 47.79 -35.29
C MET A 504 -21.66 47.27 -35.81
N THR A 505 -21.74 46.16 -36.57
CA THR A 505 -20.96 45.75 -37.77
C THR A 505 -19.42 45.67 -37.81
N GLU A 506 -19.02 44.66 -38.58
CA GLU A 506 -17.86 44.60 -39.50
C GLU A 506 -16.44 44.30 -38.97
N ALA A 507 -15.84 43.30 -39.61
CA ALA A 507 -14.42 43.04 -39.64
C ALA A 507 -13.83 43.63 -40.93
N PRO A 508 -12.49 43.82 -41.01
CA PRO A 508 -11.79 43.90 -42.27
C PRO A 508 -11.05 42.58 -42.57
N GLU A 509 -11.46 41.89 -43.63
CA GLU A 509 -10.48 41.16 -44.45
C GLU A 509 -9.65 42.18 -45.22
N VAL A 510 -8.38 41.88 -45.48
CA VAL A 510 -7.60 42.56 -46.54
C VAL A 510 -6.90 41.48 -47.34
N GLU A 511 -7.20 41.45 -48.63
CA GLU A 511 -6.77 40.38 -49.53
C GLU A 511 -5.29 40.49 -49.93
N ALA A 512 -4.82 39.34 -50.43
CA ALA A 512 -3.54 39.07 -51.04
C ALA A 512 -3.13 40.01 -52.20
N GLU A 513 -1.84 39.96 -52.52
CA GLU A 513 -1.45 39.75 -53.92
C GLU A 513 -0.28 38.75 -54.00
N ALA A 514 0.03 38.24 -55.20
CA ALA A 514 0.80 37.01 -55.38
C ALA A 514 1.85 37.09 -56.52
N GLN A 515 2.53 35.95 -56.76
CA GLN A 515 3.55 35.68 -57.80
C GLN A 515 4.97 36.18 -57.45
N GLY A 516 6.05 35.40 -57.67
CA GLY A 516 6.10 33.98 -58.06
C GLY A 516 7.50 33.47 -58.46
N THR A 517 7.53 32.21 -58.94
CA THR A 517 8.61 31.51 -59.69
C THR A 517 9.87 30.99 -58.98
N SER A 518 9.98 29.65 -58.92
CA SER A 518 11.22 28.81 -58.95
C SER A 518 12.22 28.92 -57.78
N SER A 519 13.04 27.90 -57.48
CA SER A 519 13.45 26.72 -58.26
C SER A 519 13.64 25.44 -57.41
N SER A 520 14.12 24.36 -58.05
CA SER A 520 14.17 23.00 -57.52
C SER A 520 15.53 22.56 -56.94
N SER A 521 15.50 21.66 -55.96
CA SER A 521 16.37 20.46 -55.97
C SER A 521 15.85 19.35 -55.04
N GLN A 522 15.99 18.09 -55.49
CA GLN A 522 15.79 16.86 -54.71
C GLN A 522 17.15 16.10 -54.62
N PRO A 523 17.30 15.12 -53.71
CA PRO A 523 18.62 14.61 -53.32
C PRO A 523 19.24 13.60 -54.31
N PRO A 524 20.58 13.43 -54.30
CA PRO A 524 21.26 12.36 -55.01
C PRO A 524 21.21 11.02 -54.24
N ALA A 525 21.35 9.91 -54.97
CA ALA A 525 21.49 8.57 -54.41
C ALA A 525 22.39 7.68 -55.28
N ARG A 526 22.83 6.55 -54.70
CA ARG A 526 23.64 5.43 -55.25
C ARG A 526 25.15 5.65 -55.47
N GLY A 527 25.89 4.68 -54.95
CA GLY A 527 27.18 4.20 -55.43
C GLY A 527 27.32 2.74 -54.96
N GLU A 528 27.42 1.77 -55.88
CA GLU A 528 27.35 0.33 -55.58
C GLU A 528 28.66 -0.40 -55.90
N ILE A 529 29.18 -1.17 -54.93
CA ILE A 529 30.20 -2.23 -55.11
C ILE A 529 29.98 -3.26 -53.98
N GLY A 530 30.01 -4.60 -54.16
CA GLY A 530 30.00 -5.37 -55.41
C GLY A 530 30.49 -6.84 -55.26
N SER A 531 29.62 -7.78 -54.85
CA SER A 531 29.86 -9.26 -54.75
C SER A 531 30.95 -9.71 -53.74
N ALA A 532 31.15 -10.99 -53.35
CA ALA A 532 30.54 -12.31 -53.64
C ALA A 532 30.66 -13.18 -52.34
N ALA A 533 29.68 -13.97 -51.88
CA ALA A 533 29.20 -15.30 -52.31
C ALA A 533 30.08 -16.53 -51.90
N GLY A 534 29.46 -17.49 -51.17
CA GLY A 534 30.00 -18.81 -50.79
C GLY A 534 30.66 -18.89 -49.39
N GLY A 535 30.59 -20.00 -48.63
CA GLY A 535 29.76 -21.20 -48.78
C GLY A 535 30.28 -22.43 -47.99
N LEU A 536 29.41 -23.03 -47.15
CA LEU A 536 29.40 -24.43 -46.65
C LEU A 536 30.73 -25.17 -46.31
N ASN A 537 30.93 -25.55 -45.04
CA ASN A 537 30.65 -26.94 -44.59
C ASN A 537 30.91 -27.19 -43.09
N GLU A 538 30.39 -28.32 -42.60
CA GLU A 538 30.54 -28.88 -41.24
C GLU A 538 31.90 -29.60 -41.04
N ILE A 539 32.24 -29.97 -39.78
CA ILE A 539 32.42 -31.39 -39.39
C ILE A 539 32.53 -31.57 -37.86
N ALA A 540 32.05 -32.74 -37.43
CA ALA A 540 31.69 -33.18 -36.09
C ALA A 540 32.77 -33.27 -34.97
N ALA A 541 32.26 -33.10 -33.74
CA ALA A 541 32.41 -33.97 -32.55
C ALA A 541 33.76 -34.19 -31.85
N GLY A 542 33.69 -34.08 -30.51
CA GLY A 542 34.63 -34.62 -29.53
C GLY A 542 34.09 -34.37 -28.12
N ALA A 543 33.86 -35.41 -27.32
CA ALA A 543 33.19 -35.32 -26.02
C ALA A 543 34.08 -35.83 -24.88
N GLN A 544 33.96 -35.25 -23.69
CA GLN A 544 33.93 -35.96 -22.40
C GLN A 544 33.57 -35.05 -21.22
N GLU A 545 33.04 -35.65 -20.15
CA GLU A 545 32.64 -34.99 -18.91
C GLU A 545 33.80 -34.90 -17.90
N SER A 546 33.76 -33.92 -17.00
CA SER A 546 34.25 -34.08 -15.62
C SER A 546 33.64 -33.02 -14.69
N THR A 547 33.48 -33.37 -13.41
CA THR A 547 32.80 -32.57 -12.38
C THR A 547 33.73 -31.55 -11.68
N PRO A 548 33.20 -30.48 -11.07
CA PRO A 548 34.01 -29.34 -10.63
C PRO A 548 34.66 -29.50 -9.26
N THR A 549 35.81 -28.86 -9.08
CA THR A 549 36.41 -28.52 -7.77
C THR A 549 36.91 -27.07 -7.80
N SER A 550 36.89 -26.39 -6.64
CA SER A 550 37.46 -25.05 -6.40
C SER A 550 38.99 -25.01 -6.66
N VAL A 551 39.72 -23.88 -6.78
CA VAL A 551 39.68 -22.65 -5.95
C VAL A 551 39.95 -21.34 -6.78
N PRO A 552 40.59 -20.22 -6.32
CA PRO A 552 40.08 -18.86 -6.60
C PRO A 552 40.75 -18.14 -7.80
N VAL A 553 40.20 -16.99 -8.19
CA VAL A 553 40.81 -16.05 -9.15
C VAL A 553 40.85 -14.62 -8.57
N SER A 554 42.00 -13.96 -8.73
CA SER A 554 42.28 -12.60 -8.24
C SER A 554 41.68 -11.49 -9.11
N ARG A 555 41.60 -10.27 -8.57
CA ARG A 555 41.26 -9.05 -9.33
C ARG A 555 42.27 -8.77 -10.45
N PRO A 556 41.83 -8.33 -11.64
CA PRO A 556 42.66 -7.61 -12.60
C PRO A 556 42.55 -6.08 -12.40
N ASP A 557 43.67 -5.36 -12.49
CA ASP A 557 43.70 -3.90 -12.58
C ASP A 557 43.48 -3.41 -14.03
N SER A 558 42.92 -2.21 -14.18
CA SER A 558 42.92 -1.45 -15.45
C SER A 558 42.78 0.06 -15.18
N PRO A 559 43.29 0.96 -16.06
CA PRO A 559 43.76 2.28 -15.66
C PRO A 559 42.74 3.43 -15.76
N ARG A 560 43.03 4.52 -15.03
CA ARG A 560 42.37 5.83 -15.19
C ARG A 560 42.94 6.63 -16.39
N PRO A 561 42.13 7.53 -17.01
CA PRO A 561 42.64 8.67 -17.79
C PRO A 561 43.21 9.78 -16.87
N PRO A 562 43.99 10.74 -17.40
CA PRO A 562 44.63 11.80 -16.61
C PRO A 562 43.75 13.06 -16.45
N ASP A 563 44.03 13.82 -15.39
CA ASP A 563 43.54 15.18 -15.17
C ASP A 563 44.45 16.22 -15.87
N GLU A 564 43.88 17.33 -16.35
CA GLU A 564 44.64 18.49 -16.86
C GLU A 564 44.49 19.69 -15.90
N ASP A 565 45.51 19.92 -15.06
CA ASP A 565 45.63 21.11 -14.21
C ASP A 565 46.19 22.29 -15.03
N ILE A 566 45.57 23.47 -14.92
CA ILE A 566 46.10 24.72 -15.50
C ILE A 566 46.61 25.61 -14.36
N THR A 567 47.93 25.65 -14.19
CA THR A 567 48.61 26.58 -13.28
C THR A 567 49.10 27.83 -14.03
N MET A 568 49.10 28.97 -13.33
CA MET A 568 49.76 30.22 -13.72
C MET A 568 50.37 30.83 -12.46
N GLU A 569 51.66 31.19 -12.52
CA GLU A 569 52.44 31.69 -11.38
C GLU A 569 52.44 33.24 -11.24
N ASP A 570 53.01 33.73 -10.14
CA ASP A 570 52.97 35.12 -9.64
C ASP A 570 53.70 36.19 -10.47
N ALA A 571 53.32 37.47 -10.28
CA ALA A 571 54.28 38.58 -10.21
C ALA A 571 53.75 39.86 -9.49
N ASP A 572 54.45 40.25 -8.42
CA ASP A 572 54.77 41.60 -7.91
C ASP A 572 53.70 42.69 -7.55
N ASN A 573 53.71 43.03 -6.25
CA ASN A 573 53.86 44.37 -5.64
C ASN A 573 53.08 45.61 -6.14
N THR A 574 52.40 46.30 -5.21
CA THR A 574 52.75 47.70 -4.85
C THR A 574 52.13 48.22 -3.55
N ALA A 575 52.80 49.23 -2.96
CA ALA A 575 52.32 50.22 -1.98
C ALA A 575 52.05 49.78 -0.51
N ALA A 576 52.50 50.64 0.41
CA ALA A 576 52.28 50.60 1.86
C ALA A 576 51.96 52.02 2.38
N THR A 577 51.90 52.21 3.70
CA THR A 577 51.61 53.45 4.49
C THR A 577 50.12 53.76 4.76
N SER A 578 49.72 54.44 5.86
CA SER A 578 49.94 54.15 7.31
C SER A 578 49.37 55.26 8.22
N GLU A 579 48.62 54.90 9.27
CA GLU A 579 48.38 55.62 10.55
C GLU A 579 47.47 54.69 11.41
N GLN A 580 47.73 54.30 12.68
CA GLN A 580 48.07 54.96 13.95
C GLN A 580 46.90 55.69 14.63
N GLU A 581 46.70 55.65 15.97
CA GLU A 581 47.41 54.95 17.07
C GLU A 581 46.70 53.60 17.47
N ARG A 582 46.59 53.02 18.68
CA ARG A 582 47.04 53.33 20.09
C ARG A 582 47.11 52.05 20.97
N ALA A 583 47.73 52.17 22.16
CA ALA A 583 47.91 51.12 23.19
C ALA A 583 47.99 51.76 24.62
N PRO A 584 48.35 51.08 25.74
CA PRO A 584 48.39 49.64 26.11
C PRO A 584 47.69 49.33 27.48
N ALA A 585 47.92 48.14 28.07
CA ALA A 585 47.41 47.68 29.39
C ALA A 585 48.21 48.21 30.62
N PRO A 586 47.77 47.88 31.87
CA PRO A 586 48.62 47.07 32.76
C PRO A 586 47.86 46.06 33.67
N SER A 587 48.58 45.42 34.60
CA SER A 587 48.23 44.19 35.38
C SER A 587 47.82 44.40 36.86
N GLU A 588 47.52 43.28 37.55
CA GLU A 588 47.12 43.09 38.97
C GLU A 588 48.04 43.73 40.04
N PRO A 589 47.63 43.77 41.34
CA PRO A 589 48.12 42.71 42.28
C PRO A 589 47.31 42.37 43.57
N LYS A 590 47.51 41.13 44.09
CA LYS A 590 47.58 40.70 45.54
C LYS A 590 46.31 40.75 46.43
N GLU A 591 46.20 40.07 47.58
CA GLU A 591 47.00 39.09 48.39
C GLU A 591 45.99 38.16 49.16
N GLY A 592 46.17 36.90 49.56
CA GLY A 592 47.31 36.12 50.10
C GLY A 592 47.18 36.00 51.64
N LYS A 593 47.11 34.85 52.35
CA LYS A 593 47.29 33.38 52.11
C LYS A 593 46.21 32.59 52.94
N ALA A 594 46.30 31.35 53.48
CA ALA A 594 47.28 30.24 53.69
C ALA A 594 46.52 28.98 54.24
N ALA A 595 47.03 27.74 54.38
CA ALA A 595 48.17 26.99 53.80
C ALA A 595 48.13 25.48 54.21
N GLU A 596 48.63 24.57 53.33
CA GLU A 596 49.28 23.25 53.60
C GLU A 596 48.46 22.12 54.34
N THR A 597 48.74 20.81 54.22
CA THR A 597 49.80 20.00 53.55
C THR A 597 49.22 18.66 53.01
N ALA A 598 50.05 17.71 52.51
CA ALA A 598 49.62 16.54 51.73
C ALA A 598 50.05 15.14 52.28
N SER A 599 49.58 14.08 51.60
CA SER A 599 49.99 12.65 51.63
C SER A 599 49.37 11.69 52.68
N ALA A 600 49.51 10.38 52.41
CA ALA A 600 48.95 9.19 53.10
C ALA A 600 50.01 8.04 53.01
N PRO A 601 49.78 6.76 53.41
CA PRO A 601 48.65 6.10 54.11
C PRO A 601 49.07 5.16 55.29
N ALA A 602 48.11 4.59 56.07
CA ALA A 602 48.20 3.21 56.66
C ALA A 602 46.98 2.78 57.55
N ILE A 603 46.46 1.59 57.24
CA ILE A 603 45.96 0.46 58.10
C ILE A 603 45.72 0.68 59.62
N GLU A 604 44.52 0.33 60.15
CA GLU A 604 44.36 -0.67 61.24
C GLU A 604 42.92 -1.25 61.47
N SER A 605 42.85 -2.23 62.38
CA SER A 605 41.81 -3.22 62.74
C SER A 605 40.47 -2.72 63.37
N ALA A 606 39.52 -3.55 63.85
CA ALA A 606 38.83 -4.77 63.35
C ALA A 606 37.75 -5.23 64.39
N ALA A 607 36.65 -5.88 63.98
CA ALA A 607 35.74 -6.64 64.86
C ALA A 607 34.86 -7.64 64.06
N GLN A 608 34.42 -8.75 64.67
CA GLN A 608 33.70 -9.86 64.01
C GLN A 608 32.58 -10.47 64.89
N SER A 609 31.54 -11.03 64.26
CA SER A 609 30.95 -12.38 64.53
C SER A 609 29.67 -12.59 63.69
N LYS A 610 29.31 -13.79 63.20
CA LYS A 610 29.91 -15.14 63.31
C LYS A 610 29.59 -15.97 62.03
N ALA A 611 30.44 -16.95 61.69
CA ALA A 611 30.27 -17.94 60.59
C ALA A 611 29.71 -19.30 61.14
N PRO A 612 29.78 -20.52 60.54
CA PRO A 612 30.48 -21.07 59.33
C PRO A 612 29.51 -21.63 58.23
N SER A 613 29.84 -22.17 57.04
CA SER A 613 31.05 -22.59 56.28
C SER A 613 31.40 -24.10 56.16
N GLU A 614 31.39 -24.58 54.90
CA GLU A 614 32.18 -25.68 54.27
C GLU A 614 31.93 -27.20 54.49
N LEU A 615 31.81 -27.90 53.33
CA LEU A 615 32.36 -29.21 52.91
C LEU A 615 32.62 -30.34 53.94
N ASN A 616 32.00 -31.53 53.73
CA ASN A 616 32.72 -32.72 53.20
C ASN A 616 31.81 -33.92 52.76
N THR A 617 32.46 -35.03 52.39
CA THR A 617 32.02 -36.27 51.70
C THR A 617 31.33 -37.38 52.55
N GLU A 618 30.95 -38.47 51.87
CA GLU A 618 30.68 -39.87 52.34
C GLU A 618 29.22 -40.37 52.52
N GLU A 619 28.61 -40.79 51.39
CA GLU A 619 28.19 -42.18 51.02
C GLU A 619 27.18 -43.04 51.86
N TYR A 620 26.45 -43.93 51.15
CA TYR A 620 25.59 -45.06 51.60
C TYR A 620 24.23 -44.75 52.30
N GLN A 621 23.10 -45.45 52.06
CA GLN A 621 22.80 -46.60 51.17
C GLN A 621 21.30 -46.73 50.75
N ALA A 622 21.08 -47.06 49.47
CA ALA A 622 19.97 -47.79 48.81
C ALA A 622 18.47 -47.68 49.23
N SER A 623 17.64 -47.09 48.34
CA SER A 623 16.40 -47.66 47.74
C SER A 623 15.64 -46.57 46.97
N GLY A 624 14.91 -46.81 45.87
CA GLY A 624 14.76 -48.00 45.02
C GLY A 624 13.81 -47.68 43.84
N GLU A 625 14.04 -48.33 42.69
CA GLU A 625 13.20 -48.32 41.46
C GLU A 625 12.96 -46.96 40.74
N ALA A 626 13.39 -46.91 39.48
CA ALA A 626 12.91 -45.95 38.48
C ALA A 626 12.31 -46.74 37.31
N ALA A 627 11.22 -46.24 36.72
CA ALA A 627 10.48 -46.93 35.66
C ALA A 627 10.38 -46.07 34.40
N GLU A 628 11.26 -46.33 33.45
CA GLU A 628 11.21 -45.81 32.08
C GLU A 628 10.25 -46.66 31.23
N ARG A 629 9.52 -46.06 30.27
CA ARG A 629 8.52 -46.78 29.46
C ARG A 629 8.69 -46.53 27.97
N ALA A 630 9.46 -47.39 27.31
CA ALA A 630 9.56 -47.47 25.86
C ALA A 630 8.42 -48.29 25.22
N GLU A 631 8.23 -48.11 23.91
CA GLU A 631 7.28 -48.90 23.09
C GLU A 631 7.92 -50.22 22.60
N PRO A 632 7.12 -51.28 22.37
CA PRO A 632 7.62 -52.52 21.78
C PRO A 632 7.48 -52.52 20.24
N THR A 633 8.53 -53.00 19.55
CA THR A 633 8.47 -53.39 18.14
C THR A 633 8.81 -54.87 18.03
N GLU A 634 7.98 -55.68 17.34
CA GLU A 634 8.32 -57.07 17.02
C GLU A 634 8.85 -57.20 15.58
N THR A 635 9.83 -58.09 15.40
CA THR A 635 10.40 -58.44 14.09
C THR A 635 10.66 -59.94 14.00
N ALA A 636 10.27 -60.57 12.89
CA ALA A 636 10.66 -61.93 12.51
C ALA A 636 10.92 -62.00 10.98
N THR A 637 11.79 -62.92 10.55
CA THR A 637 12.57 -62.73 9.31
C THR A 637 12.69 -64.02 8.48
N THR A 638 12.64 -63.92 7.14
CA THR A 638 13.34 -64.76 6.11
C THR A 638 12.97 -64.22 4.70
N GLN A 639 13.93 -63.90 3.80
CA GLN A 639 14.57 -64.76 2.76
C GLN A 639 13.59 -65.28 1.67
N THR A 640 13.84 -65.22 0.34
CA THR A 640 15.07 -64.88 -0.45
C THR A 640 14.79 -64.59 -1.95
N MET A 641 15.66 -63.76 -2.57
CA MET A 641 16.20 -63.83 -3.97
C MET A 641 15.38 -63.51 -5.26
N GLU A 642 16.00 -62.60 -6.05
CA GLU A 642 16.27 -62.61 -7.51
C GLU A 642 15.26 -62.18 -8.61
N GLU A 643 15.85 -61.41 -9.55
CA GLU A 643 15.41 -61.03 -10.92
C GLU A 643 15.64 -62.21 -11.93
N PRO A 644 15.24 -62.20 -13.24
CA PRO A 644 15.36 -61.07 -14.18
C PRO A 644 14.36 -60.99 -15.39
N ARG A 645 14.68 -60.12 -16.35
CA ARG A 645 14.05 -59.89 -17.66
C ARG A 645 14.01 -61.12 -18.60
N ALA A 646 12.99 -61.14 -19.47
CA ALA A 646 13.06 -61.66 -20.86
C ALA A 646 11.96 -61.00 -21.72
N GLY A 647 12.00 -61.14 -23.06
CA GLY A 647 10.95 -60.65 -23.95
C GLY A 647 10.92 -61.33 -25.32
N GLU A 648 9.70 -61.43 -25.89
CA GLU A 648 9.37 -61.86 -27.27
C GLU A 648 9.78 -63.29 -27.72
N PRO A 649 9.23 -63.82 -28.84
CA PRO A 649 7.91 -63.56 -29.48
C PRO A 649 7.14 -64.88 -29.81
N SER A 650 5.87 -64.78 -30.23
CA SER A 650 5.25 -65.68 -31.24
C SER A 650 3.86 -65.16 -31.66
N ALA A 651 3.44 -65.47 -32.89
CA ALA A 651 2.17 -65.02 -33.47
C ALA A 651 1.36 -66.17 -34.10
N VAL A 652 0.03 -66.08 -34.04
CA VAL A 652 -0.91 -66.81 -34.91
C VAL A 652 -2.07 -65.88 -35.27
N ASN A 653 -2.33 -65.73 -36.57
CA ASN A 653 -3.49 -65.03 -37.15
C ASN A 653 -4.57 -66.09 -37.54
N PRO A 654 -5.86 -65.76 -37.76
CA PRO A 654 -6.30 -64.88 -38.86
C PRO A 654 -7.63 -64.09 -38.56
N ASP A 655 -8.33 -63.33 -39.43
CA ASP A 655 -8.16 -63.00 -40.86
C ASP A 655 -8.90 -61.69 -41.31
N GLN A 656 -8.80 -61.39 -42.62
CA GLN A 656 -9.71 -60.73 -43.60
C GLN A 656 -11.10 -60.17 -43.17
N GLU A 657 -11.67 -59.09 -43.75
CA GLU A 657 -11.28 -58.19 -44.87
C GLU A 657 -11.99 -56.80 -44.75
N ALA A 658 -11.34 -55.64 -44.98
CA ALA A 658 -11.34 -54.80 -46.22
C ALA A 658 -12.72 -54.24 -46.69
N SER A 659 -12.90 -53.04 -47.29
CA SER A 659 -12.09 -51.84 -47.64
C SER A 659 -13.08 -50.71 -48.10
N LYS A 660 -12.79 -49.53 -48.73
CA LYS A 660 -11.63 -49.00 -49.50
C LYS A 660 -11.47 -47.46 -49.33
N ALA A 661 -11.02 -46.69 -50.34
CA ALA A 661 -10.19 -45.50 -50.11
C ALA A 661 -10.14 -44.40 -51.20
N LYS A 662 -9.48 -43.27 -50.87
CA LYS A 662 -8.95 -42.14 -51.69
C LYS A 662 -9.87 -40.99 -52.15
N GLU A 663 -9.21 -39.84 -52.35
CA GLU A 663 -9.67 -38.54 -52.89
C GLU A 663 -9.87 -38.58 -54.43
N PRO A 664 -10.43 -37.51 -55.06
CA PRO A 664 -9.54 -36.45 -55.60
C PRO A 664 -10.13 -35.01 -55.57
N SER A 665 -9.34 -34.07 -56.09
CA SER A 665 -9.61 -32.61 -56.19
C SER A 665 -10.55 -32.18 -57.33
N SER A 666 -11.24 -31.04 -57.18
CA SER A 666 -11.30 -29.92 -58.15
C SER A 666 -12.30 -28.80 -57.77
N ASP A 667 -11.81 -27.55 -57.80
CA ASP A 667 -12.57 -26.32 -58.15
C ASP A 667 -12.69 -26.23 -59.70
N PRO A 668 -13.53 -25.38 -60.36
CA PRO A 668 -13.98 -24.05 -59.91
C PRO A 668 -15.44 -23.64 -60.31
N GLN A 669 -15.73 -22.34 -60.14
CA GLN A 669 -16.83 -21.52 -60.73
C GLN A 669 -18.23 -21.55 -60.07
N ALA A 670 -19.07 -20.51 -60.19
CA ALA A 670 -18.86 -19.03 -60.21
C ALA A 670 -20.23 -18.33 -60.39
N GLU A 671 -20.53 -17.29 -59.60
CA GLU A 671 -21.31 -16.14 -60.11
C GLU A 671 -21.04 -14.87 -59.28
N ALA A 672 -21.08 -13.69 -59.92
CA ALA A 672 -20.79 -12.41 -59.28
C ALA A 672 -21.39 -11.20 -60.02
N ALA A 673 -22.01 -10.28 -59.27
CA ALA A 673 -22.31 -8.90 -59.65
C ALA A 673 -22.46 -8.08 -58.35
N ARG A 674 -21.61 -7.09 -58.07
CA ARG A 674 -21.63 -5.69 -58.59
C ARG A 674 -22.83 -4.89 -58.07
N ARG A 675 -22.66 -3.62 -57.66
CA ARG A 675 -21.78 -2.61 -58.27
C ARG A 675 -21.29 -1.55 -57.27
N GLU A 676 -20.15 -0.92 -57.56
CA GLU A 676 -19.74 0.34 -56.92
C GLU A 676 -20.58 1.54 -57.40
N GLU A 677 -20.62 2.62 -56.61
CA GLU A 677 -19.86 3.85 -56.92
C GLU A 677 -19.41 4.54 -55.61
#